data_AF-A0A3L7X641-F1
#
_entry.id   AF-A0A3L7X641-F1
#
_cell.length_a   1.000
_cell.length_b   1.000
_cell.length_c   1.000
_cell.angle_alpha   90.00
_cell.angle_beta   90.00
_cell.angle_gamma   90.00
#
_symmetry.space_group_name_H-M   'P 1'
#
loop_
_entity.id
_entity.type
_entity.pdbx_description
1 polymer ?
#
loop_
_entity_poly.entity_id
_entity_poly.type
_entity_poly.pdbx_seq_one_letter_code
_entity_poly.pdbx_strand_id
1 'polypeptide(L)'
;MDQSSSSPSWTTATKAIVAVSSLALAVLVIWRFQELIQPLVLALLLAYLLNPVISLISNRLGLPRGTTVLAVYAILAVAVVVTLSFVGITTFQQAVTVAKNLPRWFDQAVDLVSTLPARLPESFAIGPLLLERDAILPQLPGWDEVARQLFGLVQPIFSRGGSIATSVVSATVNVLGLIFLVFIVSIYIANDIPRIGRGISNFAHDADYRADADRLMVDVSRVWGAYLRGQVVLGLVIFFVVSIVLAILGVDNALGLGLLSGTMEFLPVIGPLLGAGAAVVVALTQETASFGLSSFEFALVVLVAMVLIQQVENNLLVPRIVGDALNLHPLLVMVSVVMGASLAGLLGAVLAAPVVASLKILGFYAWRKMLDLPPFPEQTPPSGETPPTRSLLDRLRARWPRSKNQASLPPFLPSSPPTPYPLQFTPLFKDYLWGGRTLETVLGRTLPAGKVAESWEIAAHPNGQTRIAAGPLTGQTLSSVQQMWGEKLLGSRNRQFVESGRFPLLIKLLDANDWLSVQVHPDDAYALAHEGEYGKTEMWVVLHAQPGAELIYGLKAGVTHAQFAQAVDEKRVEELLHRVAVGKGDVVFVPAGTVHALGPGIVVAEIQQNSDATYRIYDWGRTGTDGRPRPLHVDKALEVIDWEQIEPLLVAPRIAPAGQKGVGVEEIAHCAYFHTERILIGAGRVYAGECAGESFEIWAILSGSARLEWGGSGIDLAGVSWVLLPASLGNYRIKALSSSLLLRVFTP
;
A
#
# COMPACT_ATOMS: atom_id res chain seq x y z
N MET A 1 -33.77 -39.01 -2.25
CA MET A 1 -34.30 -38.24 -3.39
C MET A 1 -33.27 -37.19 -3.75
N ASP A 2 -32.40 -37.54 -4.68
CA ASP A 2 -31.48 -36.64 -5.37
C ASP A 2 -32.26 -35.66 -6.24
N GLN A 3 -32.04 -34.35 -6.07
CA GLN A 3 -32.10 -33.37 -7.16
C GLN A 3 -31.20 -32.18 -6.80
N SER A 4 -29.90 -32.31 -7.07
CA SER A 4 -29.03 -31.16 -7.30
C SER A 4 -29.41 -30.56 -8.66
N SER A 5 -30.19 -29.48 -8.66
CA SER A 5 -30.48 -28.72 -9.88
C SER A 5 -29.22 -27.96 -10.32
N SER A 6 -28.31 -28.64 -11.01
CA SER A 6 -27.25 -27.99 -11.77
C SER A 6 -27.89 -27.28 -12.98
N SER A 7 -27.73 -25.97 -13.08
CA SER A 7 -28.10 -25.19 -14.25
C SER A 7 -27.48 -25.82 -15.52
N PRO A 8 -28.24 -25.95 -16.62
CA PRO A 8 -27.74 -26.60 -17.83
C PRO A 8 -26.59 -25.81 -18.45
N SER A 9 -25.49 -26.50 -18.77
CA SER A 9 -24.33 -25.90 -19.43
C SER A 9 -24.71 -25.42 -20.82
N TRP A 10 -24.45 -24.14 -21.11
CA TRP A 10 -24.66 -23.59 -22.45
C TRP A 10 -23.77 -24.29 -23.48
N THR A 11 -24.35 -24.60 -24.64
CA THR A 11 -23.57 -25.11 -25.77
C THR A 11 -22.53 -24.08 -26.21
N THR A 12 -21.44 -24.52 -26.84
CA THR A 12 -20.42 -23.63 -27.41
C THR A 12 -21.03 -22.62 -28.38
N ALA A 13 -22.06 -23.02 -29.14
CA ALA A 13 -22.81 -22.14 -30.02
C ALA A 13 -23.59 -21.06 -29.24
N THR A 14 -24.26 -21.43 -28.14
CA THR A 14 -24.95 -20.46 -27.26
C THR A 14 -23.96 -19.49 -26.63
N LYS A 15 -22.81 -19.98 -26.15
CA LYS A 15 -21.74 -19.12 -25.62
C LYS A 15 -21.23 -18.14 -26.68
N ALA A 16 -21.00 -18.61 -27.91
CA ALA A 16 -20.55 -17.77 -29.02
C ALA A 16 -21.61 -16.74 -29.45
N ILE A 17 -22.88 -17.14 -29.60
CA ILE A 17 -23.98 -16.24 -29.96
C ILE A 17 -24.17 -15.17 -28.90
N VAL A 18 -24.18 -15.55 -27.62
CA VAL A 18 -24.29 -14.56 -26.54
C VAL A 18 -23.07 -13.64 -26.52
N ALA A 19 -21.85 -14.17 -26.63
CA ALA A 19 -20.64 -13.34 -26.66
C ALA A 19 -20.64 -12.34 -27.83
N VAL A 20 -20.97 -12.78 -29.05
CA VAL A 20 -21.03 -11.93 -30.23
C VAL A 20 -22.18 -10.93 -30.14
N SER A 21 -23.35 -11.34 -29.65
CA SER A 21 -24.50 -10.45 -29.51
C SER A 21 -24.28 -9.40 -28.42
N SER A 22 -23.68 -9.79 -27.29
CA SER A 22 -23.26 -8.87 -26.23
C SER A 22 -22.19 -7.90 -26.70
N LEU A 23 -21.21 -8.37 -27.49
CA LEU A 23 -20.19 -7.51 -28.09
C LEU A 23 -20.81 -6.53 -29.09
N ALA A 24 -21.67 -7.00 -29.99
CA ALA A 24 -22.35 -6.15 -30.96
C ALA A 24 -23.24 -5.10 -30.28
N LEU A 25 -23.97 -5.48 -29.22
CA LEU A 25 -24.75 -4.55 -28.41
C LEU A 25 -23.85 -3.53 -27.71
N ALA A 26 -22.72 -3.96 -27.13
CA ALA A 26 -21.76 -3.05 -26.49
C ALA A 26 -21.19 -2.04 -27.49
N VAL A 27 -20.78 -2.48 -28.68
CA VAL A 27 -20.31 -1.60 -29.77
C VAL A 27 -21.41 -0.64 -30.21
N LEU A 28 -22.65 -1.13 -30.38
CA LEU A 28 -23.79 -0.30 -30.77
C LEU A 28 -24.10 0.78 -29.71
N VAL A 29 -24.09 0.41 -28.43
CA VAL A 29 -24.30 1.33 -27.30
C VAL A 29 -23.18 2.37 -27.26
N ILE A 30 -21.92 1.95 -27.38
CA ILE A 30 -20.77 2.86 -27.40
C ILE A 30 -20.89 3.85 -28.57
N TRP A 31 -21.17 3.35 -29.77
CA TRP A 31 -21.32 4.19 -30.96
C TRP A 31 -22.51 5.16 -30.84
N ARG A 32 -23.66 4.67 -30.36
CA ARG A 32 -24.89 5.46 -30.27
C ARG A 32 -24.87 6.52 -29.18
N PHE A 33 -24.14 6.26 -28.09
CA PHE A 33 -24.09 7.10 -26.88
C PHE A 33 -22.70 7.67 -26.59
N GLN A 34 -21.79 7.70 -27.58
CA GLN A 34 -20.41 8.19 -27.39
C GLN A 34 -20.33 9.59 -26.75
N GLU A 35 -21.28 10.49 -27.08
CA GLU A 35 -21.34 11.84 -26.49
C GLU A 35 -21.70 11.84 -24.99
N LEU A 36 -22.41 10.80 -24.51
CA LEU A 36 -22.78 10.66 -23.10
C LEU A 36 -21.73 9.90 -22.28
N ILE A 37 -20.80 9.19 -22.91
CA ILE A 37 -19.75 8.44 -22.22
C ILE A 37 -18.88 9.39 -21.40
N GLN A 38 -18.44 10.51 -22.01
CA GLN A 38 -17.59 11.48 -21.34
C GLN A 38 -18.21 12.06 -20.04
N PRO A 39 -19.44 12.63 -20.05
CA PRO A 39 -20.06 13.11 -18.82
C PRO A 39 -20.35 12.01 -17.81
N LEU A 40 -20.72 10.80 -18.25
CA LEU A 40 -20.98 9.69 -17.33
C LEU A 40 -19.71 9.22 -16.61
N VAL A 41 -18.59 9.13 -17.33
CA VAL A 41 -17.29 8.79 -16.76
C VAL A 41 -16.84 9.89 -15.79
N LEU A 42 -16.99 11.17 -16.15
CA LEU A 42 -16.70 12.28 -15.25
C LEU A 42 -17.56 12.24 -13.98
N ALA A 43 -18.84 11.91 -14.11
CA ALA A 43 -19.74 11.76 -12.97
C ALA A 43 -19.32 10.60 -12.06
N LEU A 44 -18.93 9.45 -12.64
CA LEU A 44 -18.43 8.32 -11.87
C LEU A 44 -17.14 8.67 -11.12
N LEU A 45 -16.21 9.37 -11.78
CA LEU A 45 -14.94 9.79 -11.17
C LEU A 45 -15.16 10.80 -10.04
N LEU A 46 -16.03 11.78 -10.26
CA LEU A 46 -16.37 12.76 -9.24
C LEU A 46 -17.02 12.07 -8.02
N ALA A 47 -17.97 11.16 -8.25
CA ALA A 47 -18.60 10.36 -7.20
C ALA A 47 -17.58 9.53 -6.41
N TYR A 48 -16.65 8.88 -7.11
CA TYR A 48 -15.58 8.09 -6.50
C TYR A 48 -14.62 8.96 -5.69
N LEU A 49 -14.23 10.13 -6.22
CA LEU A 49 -13.31 11.06 -5.59
C LEU A 49 -13.89 11.67 -4.31
N LEU A 50 -15.18 12.00 -4.31
CA LEU A 50 -15.86 12.58 -3.16
C LEU A 50 -16.30 11.54 -2.13
N ASN A 51 -16.43 10.28 -2.52
CA ASN A 51 -16.84 9.19 -1.62
C ASN A 51 -16.06 9.12 -0.29
N PRO A 52 -14.71 9.21 -0.23
CA PRO A 52 -13.99 9.21 1.05
C PRO A 52 -14.37 10.40 1.95
N VAL A 53 -14.58 11.59 1.37
CA VAL A 53 -15.00 12.79 2.10
C VAL A 53 -16.43 12.62 2.64
N ILE A 54 -17.35 12.13 1.78
CA ILE A 54 -18.74 11.84 2.13
C ILE A 54 -18.80 10.80 3.25
N SER A 55 -18.07 9.70 3.13
CA SER A 55 -18.02 8.65 4.15
C SER A 55 -17.39 9.15 5.45
N LEU A 56 -16.34 9.98 5.39
CA LEU A 56 -15.72 10.57 6.58
C LEU A 56 -16.70 11.47 7.34
N ILE A 57 -17.38 12.38 6.64
CA ILE A 57 -18.33 13.32 7.25
C ILE A 57 -19.55 12.56 7.80
N SER A 58 -20.11 11.63 7.02
CA SER A 58 -21.27 10.83 7.43
C SER A 58 -20.94 9.99 8.67
N ASN A 59 -19.78 9.34 8.71
CA ASN A 59 -19.37 8.50 9.85
C ASN A 59 -18.98 9.32 11.08
N ARG A 60 -18.32 10.48 10.91
CA ARG A 60 -17.88 11.31 12.05
C ARG A 60 -19.00 12.13 12.67
N LEU A 61 -19.93 12.63 11.86
CA LEU A 61 -21.06 13.45 12.34
C LEU A 61 -22.34 12.63 12.54
N GLY A 62 -22.36 11.35 12.18
CA GLY A 62 -23.54 10.48 12.28
C GLY A 62 -24.67 10.88 11.33
N LEU A 63 -24.40 11.68 10.30
CA LEU A 63 -25.42 12.18 9.37
C LEU A 63 -25.81 11.10 8.35
N PRO A 64 -27.09 11.03 7.94
CA PRO A 64 -27.51 10.18 6.84
C PRO A 64 -26.66 10.40 5.58
N ARG A 65 -26.36 9.33 4.84
CA ARG A 65 -25.50 9.43 3.65
C ARG A 65 -26.07 10.40 2.62
N GLY A 66 -27.38 10.36 2.35
CA GLY A 66 -28.03 11.23 1.38
C GLY A 66 -27.88 12.72 1.71
N THR A 67 -28.01 13.11 2.99
CA THR A 67 -27.82 14.51 3.40
C THR A 67 -26.37 14.93 3.30
N THR A 68 -25.44 14.04 3.65
CA THR A 68 -24.00 14.28 3.52
C THR A 68 -23.58 14.45 2.06
N VAL A 69 -24.08 13.59 1.17
CA VAL A 69 -23.88 13.71 -0.29
C VAL A 69 -24.38 15.09 -0.74
N LEU A 70 -25.63 15.44 -0.44
CA LEU A 70 -26.21 16.72 -0.87
C LEU A 70 -25.39 17.92 -0.36
N ALA A 71 -24.98 17.90 0.91
CA ALA A 71 -24.18 18.98 1.51
C ALA A 71 -22.80 19.13 0.85
N VAL A 72 -22.07 18.03 0.65
CA VAL A 72 -20.75 18.05 0.01
C VAL A 72 -20.85 18.55 -1.44
N TYR A 73 -21.83 18.08 -2.20
CA TYR A 73 -22.03 18.53 -3.58
C TYR A 73 -22.50 19.98 -3.66
N ALA A 74 -23.32 20.45 -2.72
CA ALA A 74 -23.72 21.85 -2.67
C ALA A 74 -22.52 22.78 -2.41
N ILE A 75 -21.66 22.43 -1.43
CA ILE A 75 -20.43 23.17 -1.17
C ILE A 75 -19.52 23.17 -2.40
N LEU A 76 -19.34 22.01 -3.02
CA LEU A 76 -18.52 21.90 -4.23
C LEU A 76 -19.11 22.71 -5.39
N ALA A 77 -20.44 22.69 -5.58
CA ALA A 77 -21.10 23.45 -6.62
C ALA A 77 -20.88 24.96 -6.42
N VAL A 78 -21.01 25.46 -5.19
CA VAL A 78 -20.70 26.86 -4.86
C VAL A 78 -19.22 27.15 -5.14
N ALA A 79 -18.30 26.30 -4.70
CA ALA A 79 -16.87 26.48 -4.93
C ALA A 79 -16.53 26.53 -6.44
N VAL A 80 -17.12 25.63 -7.23
CA VAL A 80 -16.94 25.60 -8.70
C VAL A 80 -17.52 26.85 -9.34
N VAL A 81 -18.73 27.27 -8.98
CA VAL A 81 -19.34 28.49 -9.53
C VAL A 81 -18.51 29.72 -9.19
N VAL A 82 -18.08 29.88 -7.93
CA VAL A 82 -17.22 31.00 -7.51
C VAL A 82 -15.89 30.99 -8.28
N THR A 83 -15.26 29.83 -8.40
CA THR A 83 -13.97 29.69 -9.12
C THR A 83 -14.13 30.01 -10.60
N LEU A 84 -15.17 29.47 -11.26
CA LEU A 84 -15.43 29.74 -12.68
C LEU A 84 -15.81 31.19 -12.93
N SER A 85 -16.59 31.83 -12.05
CA SER A 85 -16.89 33.25 -12.15
C SER A 85 -15.62 34.10 -11.99
N PHE A 86 -14.77 33.78 -11.00
CA PHE A 86 -13.51 34.49 -10.79
C PHE A 86 -12.56 34.32 -11.98
N VAL A 87 -12.27 33.08 -12.37
CA VAL A 87 -11.38 32.78 -13.51
C VAL A 87 -11.94 33.34 -14.81
N GLY A 88 -13.25 33.22 -15.04
CA GLY A 88 -13.90 33.75 -16.24
C GLY A 88 -13.79 35.27 -16.34
N ILE A 89 -14.03 36.00 -15.25
CA ILE A 89 -13.88 37.46 -15.20
C ILE A 89 -12.42 37.85 -15.41
N THR A 90 -11.48 37.22 -14.69
CA THR A 90 -10.04 37.53 -14.81
C THR A 90 -9.52 37.23 -16.21
N THR A 91 -9.85 36.07 -16.77
CA THR A 91 -9.44 35.68 -18.13
C THR A 91 -10.03 36.64 -19.16
N PHE A 92 -11.30 37.04 -19.01
CA PHE A 92 -11.92 38.02 -19.89
C PHE A 92 -11.21 39.38 -19.81
N GLN A 93 -10.94 39.87 -18.60
CA GLN A 93 -10.23 41.12 -18.38
C GLN A 93 -8.82 41.06 -18.98
N GLN A 94 -8.08 39.98 -18.75
CA GLN A 94 -6.74 39.75 -19.30
C GLN A 94 -6.76 39.66 -20.82
N ALA A 95 -7.73 38.95 -21.41
CA ALA A 95 -7.87 38.87 -22.86
C ALA A 95 -8.13 40.24 -23.49
N VAL A 96 -8.95 41.07 -22.86
CA VAL A 96 -9.17 42.46 -23.28
C VAL A 96 -7.90 43.30 -23.13
N THR A 97 -7.17 43.16 -22.02
CA THR A 97 -5.90 43.88 -21.79
C THR A 97 -4.82 43.48 -22.79
N VAL A 98 -4.64 42.19 -23.05
CA VAL A 98 -3.76 41.67 -24.10
C VAL A 98 -4.19 42.25 -25.44
N ALA A 99 -5.46 42.15 -25.83
CA ALA A 99 -5.93 42.69 -27.09
C ALA A 99 -5.68 44.20 -27.23
N LYS A 100 -5.77 44.97 -26.14
CA LYS A 100 -5.46 46.41 -26.12
C LYS A 100 -3.96 46.72 -26.21
N ASN A 101 -3.12 45.93 -25.53
CA ASN A 101 -1.67 46.19 -25.41
C ASN A 101 -0.83 45.48 -26.46
N LEU A 102 -1.39 44.50 -27.18
CA LEU A 102 -0.70 43.72 -28.20
C LEU A 102 -0.07 44.58 -29.30
N PRO A 103 -0.70 45.65 -29.83
CA PRO A 103 -0.05 46.55 -30.79
C PRO A 103 1.22 47.18 -30.20
N ARG A 104 1.17 47.64 -28.95
CA ARG A 104 2.32 48.24 -28.28
C ARG A 104 3.46 47.24 -28.06
N TRP A 105 3.16 46.01 -27.61
CA TRP A 105 4.18 44.98 -27.44
C TRP A 105 4.79 44.56 -28.77
N PHE A 106 3.98 44.54 -29.82
CA PHE A 106 4.45 44.29 -31.17
C PHE A 106 5.43 45.39 -31.61
N ASP A 107 5.09 46.66 -31.39
CA ASP A 107 5.97 47.79 -31.69
C ASP A 107 7.29 47.69 -30.88
N GLN A 108 7.23 47.32 -29.60
CA GLN A 108 8.41 47.13 -28.75
C GLN A 108 9.28 45.94 -29.20
N ALA A 109 8.68 44.84 -29.63
CA ALA A 109 9.41 43.69 -30.15
C ALA A 109 10.11 44.02 -31.48
N VAL A 110 9.42 44.73 -32.37
CA VAL A 110 10.01 45.25 -33.62
C VAL A 110 11.15 46.22 -33.32
N ASP A 111 11.01 47.11 -32.32
CA ASP A 111 12.06 48.04 -31.89
C ASP A 111 13.27 47.34 -31.27
N LEU A 112 13.05 46.31 -30.43
CA LEU A 112 14.13 45.49 -29.87
C LEU A 112 14.92 44.78 -30.98
N VAL A 113 14.21 44.22 -31.95
CA VAL A 113 14.82 43.50 -33.08
C VAL A 113 15.50 44.44 -34.07
N SER A 114 14.97 45.65 -34.29
CA SER A 114 15.58 46.65 -35.17
C SER A 114 16.82 47.31 -34.54
N THR A 115 16.91 47.36 -33.21
CA THR A 115 18.07 47.90 -32.47
C THR A 115 19.14 46.84 -32.14
N LEU A 116 18.80 45.55 -32.19
CA LEU A 116 19.70 44.41 -31.99
C LEU A 116 20.97 44.46 -32.86
N PRO A 117 20.90 44.79 -34.18
CA PRO A 117 22.08 44.96 -35.02
C PRO A 117 23.03 46.05 -34.54
N ALA A 118 22.51 47.14 -33.98
CA ALA A 118 23.32 48.23 -33.46
C ALA A 118 24.02 47.88 -32.13
N ARG A 119 23.52 46.86 -31.40
CA ARG A 119 24.09 46.36 -30.14
C ARG A 119 25.09 45.21 -30.32
N LEU A 120 25.22 44.66 -31.53
CA LEU A 120 26.23 43.65 -31.83
C LEU A 120 27.60 44.33 -32.07
N PRO A 121 28.71 43.79 -31.49
CA PRO A 121 30.07 44.20 -31.83
C PRO A 121 30.31 44.06 -33.35
N GLU A 122 31.17 44.90 -33.94
CA GLU A 122 31.45 44.89 -35.40
C GLU A 122 31.89 43.51 -35.93
N SER A 123 32.52 42.71 -35.08
CA SER A 123 32.81 41.30 -35.33
C SER A 123 32.69 40.48 -34.05
N PHE A 124 32.26 39.23 -34.18
CA PHE A 124 32.26 38.24 -33.10
C PHE A 124 32.92 36.95 -33.59
N ALA A 125 33.86 36.44 -32.80
CA ALA A 125 34.60 35.22 -33.11
C ALA A 125 33.96 34.03 -32.38
N ILE A 126 33.44 33.06 -33.15
CA ILE A 126 33.04 31.75 -32.64
C ILE A 126 34.11 30.75 -33.07
N GLY A 127 35.08 30.50 -32.19
CA GLY A 127 36.24 29.67 -32.53
C GLY A 127 37.05 30.28 -33.69
N PRO A 128 37.41 29.51 -34.74
CA PRO A 128 38.18 30.04 -35.88
C PRO A 128 37.36 30.91 -36.85
N LEU A 129 36.05 31.04 -36.64
CA LEU A 129 35.15 31.74 -37.55
C LEU A 129 34.93 33.18 -37.06
N LEU A 130 35.51 34.15 -37.79
CA LEU A 130 35.21 35.57 -37.65
C LEU A 130 33.98 35.90 -38.49
N LEU A 131 32.89 36.27 -37.82
CA LEU A 131 31.66 36.72 -38.45
C LEU A 131 31.58 38.25 -38.35
N GLU A 132 31.68 38.92 -39.50
CA GLU A 132 31.54 40.37 -39.63
C GLU A 132 30.06 40.75 -39.78
N ARG A 133 29.65 41.78 -39.02
CA ARG A 133 28.27 42.27 -38.96
C ARG A 133 27.69 42.64 -40.33
N ASP A 134 28.51 43.22 -41.21
CA ASP A 134 28.07 43.75 -42.51
C ASP A 134 27.85 42.65 -43.58
N ALA A 135 28.35 41.43 -43.35
CA ALA A 135 28.13 40.29 -44.25
C ALA A 135 26.78 39.58 -44.01
N ILE A 136 26.19 39.74 -42.82
CA ILE A 136 24.99 39.02 -42.36
C ILE A 136 23.71 39.84 -42.56
N LEU A 137 23.78 41.15 -42.29
CA LEU A 137 22.61 42.03 -42.27
C LEU A 137 21.87 42.19 -43.62
N PRO A 138 22.52 42.28 -44.79
CA PRO A 138 21.84 42.52 -46.06
C PRO A 138 21.03 41.32 -46.60
N GLN A 139 21.25 40.11 -46.07
CA GLN A 139 20.58 38.88 -46.52
C GLN A 139 19.31 38.58 -45.73
N LEU A 140 19.04 39.32 -44.64
CA LEU A 140 17.81 39.18 -43.88
C LEU A 140 16.70 39.99 -44.58
N PRO A 141 15.48 39.43 -44.71
CA PRO A 141 14.33 40.18 -45.22
C PRO A 141 14.16 41.49 -44.44
N GLY A 142 13.86 42.60 -45.13
CA GLY A 142 13.59 43.87 -44.48
C GLY A 142 12.55 43.71 -43.37
N TRP A 143 12.88 44.17 -42.16
CA TRP A 143 12.10 43.91 -40.95
C TRP A 143 10.63 44.36 -41.05
N ASP A 144 10.35 45.35 -41.89
CA ASP A 144 8.99 45.84 -42.20
C ASP A 144 8.12 44.76 -42.87
N GLU A 145 8.71 43.88 -43.66
CA GLU A 145 8.00 42.79 -44.33
C GLU A 145 7.66 41.66 -43.36
N VAL A 146 8.61 41.29 -42.50
CA VAL A 146 8.41 40.33 -41.41
C VAL A 146 7.34 40.87 -40.44
N ALA A 147 7.41 42.15 -40.10
CA ALA A 147 6.43 42.80 -39.25
C ALA A 147 5.03 42.80 -39.88
N ARG A 148 4.88 43.13 -41.17
CA ARG A 148 3.58 43.08 -41.87
C ARG A 148 3.01 41.66 -41.94
N GLN A 149 3.84 40.65 -42.19
CA GLN A 149 3.40 39.25 -42.23
C GLN A 149 2.96 38.75 -40.85
N LEU A 150 3.72 39.08 -39.79
CA LEU A 150 3.33 38.77 -38.41
C LEU A 150 2.04 39.50 -38.01
N PHE A 151 1.92 40.80 -38.34
CA PHE A 151 0.71 41.57 -38.05
C PHE A 151 -0.51 41.02 -38.79
N GLY A 152 -0.33 40.55 -40.03
CA GLY A 152 -1.37 39.85 -40.81
C GLY A 152 -1.87 38.55 -40.16
N LEU A 153 -1.03 37.84 -39.39
CA LEU A 153 -1.44 36.66 -38.63
C LEU A 153 -2.28 37.01 -37.38
N VAL A 154 -2.08 38.20 -36.82
CA VAL A 154 -2.79 38.67 -35.61
C VAL A 154 -4.07 39.44 -35.96
N GLN A 155 -4.15 40.07 -37.14
CA GLN A 155 -5.30 40.85 -37.61
C GLN A 155 -6.68 40.14 -37.51
N PRO A 156 -6.81 38.82 -37.80
CA PRO A 156 -8.06 38.08 -37.63
C PRO A 156 -8.52 37.94 -36.17
N ILE A 157 -7.58 38.02 -35.21
CA ILE A 157 -7.88 37.98 -33.77
C ILE A 157 -8.50 39.32 -33.34
N PHE A 158 -7.99 40.44 -33.88
CA PHE A 158 -8.51 41.79 -33.61
C PHE A 158 -9.92 42.02 -34.15
N SER A 159 -10.20 41.62 -35.40
CA SER A 159 -11.52 41.82 -36.02
C SER A 159 -12.62 40.95 -35.40
N ARG A 160 -12.24 39.91 -34.66
CA ARG A 160 -13.13 39.00 -33.95
C ARG A 160 -13.43 39.41 -32.50
N GLY A 161 -12.93 40.54 -31.99
CA GLY A 161 -13.10 40.95 -30.58
C GLY A 161 -14.54 40.86 -30.04
N GLY A 162 -15.54 41.27 -30.82
CA GLY A 162 -16.96 41.12 -30.46
C GLY A 162 -17.47 39.67 -30.48
N SER A 163 -16.92 38.83 -31.37
CA SER A 163 -17.22 37.38 -31.44
C SER A 163 -16.48 36.57 -30.37
N ILE A 164 -15.36 37.07 -29.83
CA ILE A 164 -14.65 36.45 -28.70
C ILE A 164 -15.56 36.49 -27.47
N ALA A 165 -16.16 37.65 -27.16
CA ALA A 165 -17.09 37.77 -26.04
C ALA A 165 -18.29 36.81 -26.16
N THR A 166 -18.92 36.71 -27.34
CA THR A 166 -20.04 35.77 -27.56
C THR A 166 -19.58 34.30 -27.53
N SER A 167 -18.39 33.99 -28.02
CA SER A 167 -17.81 32.63 -27.95
C SER A 167 -17.48 32.22 -26.51
N VAL A 168 -16.98 33.14 -25.68
CA VAL A 168 -16.71 32.90 -24.25
C VAL A 168 -18.01 32.67 -23.50
N VAL A 169 -19.05 33.47 -23.76
CA VAL A 169 -20.37 33.27 -23.14
C VAL A 169 -20.99 31.93 -23.57
N SER A 170 -20.97 31.61 -24.87
CA SER A 170 -21.51 30.33 -25.37
C SER A 170 -20.75 29.12 -24.83
N ALA A 171 -19.42 29.18 -24.79
CA ALA A 171 -18.59 28.15 -24.19
C ALA A 171 -18.90 28.00 -22.69
N THR A 172 -19.08 29.11 -21.97
CA THR A 172 -19.44 29.11 -20.55
C THR A 172 -20.78 28.42 -20.32
N VAL A 173 -21.81 28.72 -21.12
CA VAL A 173 -23.13 28.08 -21.01
C VAL A 173 -23.04 26.58 -21.28
N ASN A 174 -22.32 26.15 -22.32
CA ASN A 174 -22.14 24.74 -22.63
C ASN A 174 -21.40 23.98 -21.52
N VAL A 175 -20.34 24.58 -20.98
CA VAL A 175 -19.56 24.01 -19.87
C VAL A 175 -20.42 23.91 -18.61
N LEU A 176 -21.22 24.93 -18.28
CA LEU A 176 -22.14 24.89 -17.14
C LEU A 176 -23.20 23.80 -17.30
N GLY A 177 -23.75 23.61 -18.52
CA GLY A 177 -24.67 22.52 -18.81
C GLY A 177 -24.05 21.14 -18.60
N LEU A 178 -22.81 20.95 -19.06
CA LEU A 178 -22.04 19.72 -18.85
C LEU A 178 -21.76 19.47 -17.36
N ILE A 179 -21.29 20.49 -16.64
CA ILE A 179 -21.02 20.42 -15.20
C ILE A 179 -22.29 20.06 -14.45
N PHE A 180 -23.42 20.69 -14.78
CA PHE A 180 -24.70 20.41 -14.14
C PHE A 180 -25.12 18.95 -14.34
N LEU A 181 -25.04 18.43 -15.57
CA LEU A 181 -25.32 17.01 -15.85
C LEU A 181 -24.39 16.09 -15.06
N VAL A 182 -23.08 16.35 -15.08
CA VAL A 182 -22.06 15.59 -14.34
C VAL A 182 -22.40 15.58 -12.86
N PHE A 183 -22.70 16.73 -12.26
CA PHE A 183 -23.05 16.85 -10.85
C PHE A 183 -24.29 16.04 -10.48
N ILE A 184 -25.37 16.18 -11.26
CA ILE A 184 -26.62 15.44 -11.00
C ILE A 184 -26.36 13.94 -11.04
N VAL A 185 -25.78 13.44 -12.14
CA VAL A 185 -25.51 12.01 -12.29
C VAL A 185 -24.57 11.51 -11.18
N SER A 186 -23.56 12.32 -10.84
CA SER A 186 -22.58 12.01 -9.80
C SER A 186 -23.22 11.95 -8.40
N ILE A 187 -24.22 12.78 -8.09
CA ILE A 187 -24.98 12.72 -6.83
C ILE A 187 -25.69 11.37 -6.70
N TYR A 188 -26.39 10.92 -7.74
CA TYR A 188 -27.08 9.62 -7.74
C TYR A 188 -26.09 8.48 -7.55
N ILE A 189 -24.99 8.47 -8.32
CA ILE A 189 -23.94 7.45 -8.20
C ILE A 189 -23.34 7.46 -6.78
N ALA A 190 -22.97 8.64 -6.26
CA ALA A 190 -22.34 8.76 -4.94
C ALA A 190 -23.27 8.26 -3.81
N ASN A 191 -24.57 8.50 -3.93
CA ASN A 191 -25.55 7.99 -2.98
C ASN A 191 -25.66 6.45 -3.04
N ASP A 192 -25.66 5.86 -4.24
CA ASP A 192 -25.88 4.43 -4.45
C ASP A 192 -24.61 3.56 -4.56
N ILE A 193 -23.41 4.13 -4.52
CA ILE A 193 -22.12 3.39 -4.54
C ILE A 193 -22.12 2.12 -3.66
N PRO A 194 -22.58 2.13 -2.39
CA PRO A 194 -22.60 0.93 -1.55
C PRO A 194 -23.58 -0.16 -2.01
N ARG A 195 -24.60 0.21 -2.79
CA ARG A 195 -25.56 -0.72 -3.39
C ARG A 195 -25.03 -1.27 -4.71
N ILE A 196 -24.39 -0.44 -5.53
CA ILE A 196 -23.78 -0.83 -6.80
C ILE A 196 -22.74 -1.94 -6.58
N GLY A 197 -21.85 -1.78 -5.58
CA GLY A 197 -20.83 -2.80 -5.31
C GLY A 197 -21.42 -4.17 -4.92
N ARG A 198 -22.46 -4.18 -4.07
CA ARG A 198 -23.19 -5.41 -3.71
C ARG A 198 -23.97 -5.99 -4.89
N GLY A 199 -24.53 -5.14 -5.75
CA GLY A 199 -25.25 -5.56 -6.95
C GLY A 199 -24.36 -6.28 -7.96
N ILE A 200 -23.13 -5.80 -8.17
CA ILE A 200 -22.15 -6.45 -9.05
C ILE A 200 -21.76 -7.83 -8.50
N SER A 201 -21.46 -7.92 -7.20
CA SER A 201 -21.15 -9.20 -6.56
C SER A 201 -22.34 -10.17 -6.64
N ASN A 202 -23.56 -9.70 -6.37
CA ASN A 202 -24.78 -10.52 -6.44
C ASN A 202 -25.15 -10.97 -7.86
N PHE A 203 -24.63 -10.34 -8.91
CA PHE A 203 -24.86 -10.77 -10.29
C PHE A 203 -24.15 -12.09 -10.60
N ALA A 204 -22.99 -12.34 -9.98
CA ALA A 204 -22.32 -13.64 -10.03
C ALA A 204 -23.07 -14.64 -9.13
N HIS A 205 -23.75 -15.61 -9.74
CA HIS A 205 -24.59 -16.55 -8.98
C HIS A 205 -23.75 -17.61 -8.23
N ASP A 206 -22.63 -18.07 -8.82
CA ASP A 206 -21.74 -19.04 -8.14
C ASP A 206 -20.78 -18.36 -7.17
N ALA A 207 -20.46 -19.06 -6.08
CA ALA A 207 -19.58 -18.56 -5.01
C ALA A 207 -18.15 -18.27 -5.51
N ASP A 208 -17.64 -19.06 -6.44
CA ASP A 208 -16.29 -18.92 -6.97
C ASP A 208 -16.16 -17.67 -7.88
N TYR A 209 -17.15 -17.44 -8.76
CA TYR A 209 -17.17 -16.23 -9.58
C TYR A 209 -17.40 -14.96 -8.77
N ARG A 210 -18.09 -15.06 -7.63
CA ARG A 210 -18.23 -13.94 -6.68
C ARG A 210 -16.91 -13.57 -6.05
N ALA A 211 -16.15 -14.56 -5.56
CA ALA A 211 -14.83 -14.33 -4.98
C ALA A 211 -13.86 -13.70 -6.00
N ASP A 212 -13.88 -14.17 -7.25
CA ASP A 212 -13.08 -13.61 -8.33
C ASP A 212 -13.49 -12.16 -8.63
N ALA A 213 -14.79 -11.86 -8.73
CA ALA A 213 -15.31 -10.52 -8.98
C ALA A 213 -14.96 -9.53 -7.87
N ASP A 214 -15.14 -9.93 -6.61
CA ASP A 214 -14.82 -9.10 -5.45
C ASP A 214 -13.32 -8.76 -5.43
N ARG A 215 -12.45 -9.74 -5.74
CA ARG A 215 -11.00 -9.52 -5.81
C ARG A 215 -10.62 -8.57 -6.96
N LEU A 216 -11.17 -8.77 -8.15
CA LEU A 216 -10.93 -7.88 -9.30
C LEU A 216 -11.39 -6.44 -9.01
N MET A 217 -12.54 -6.27 -8.36
CA MET A 217 -13.03 -4.97 -7.93
C MET A 217 -12.06 -4.30 -6.94
N VAL A 218 -11.52 -5.05 -5.98
CA VAL A 218 -10.51 -4.54 -5.05
C VAL A 218 -9.25 -4.10 -5.80
N ASP A 219 -8.70 -4.94 -6.67
CA ASP A 219 -7.46 -4.64 -7.39
C ASP A 219 -7.62 -3.43 -8.35
N VAL A 220 -8.73 -3.37 -9.09
CA VAL A 220 -9.07 -2.21 -9.93
C VAL A 220 -9.28 -0.96 -9.06
N SER A 221 -10.01 -1.06 -7.95
CA SER A 221 -10.23 0.09 -7.06
C SER A 221 -8.92 0.61 -6.43
N ARG A 222 -7.92 -0.24 -6.24
CA ARG A 222 -6.59 0.14 -5.75
C ARG A 222 -5.85 1.00 -6.77
N VAL A 223 -5.89 0.61 -8.05
CA VAL A 223 -5.31 1.36 -9.18
C VAL A 223 -5.93 2.75 -9.26
N TRP A 224 -7.25 2.82 -9.32
CA TRP A 224 -7.99 4.09 -9.40
C TRP A 224 -7.76 4.96 -8.16
N GLY A 225 -7.80 4.36 -6.97
CA GLY A 225 -7.58 5.06 -5.71
C GLY A 225 -6.17 5.62 -5.59
N ALA A 226 -5.14 4.90 -6.04
CA ALA A 226 -3.77 5.39 -6.02
C ALA A 226 -3.54 6.50 -7.05
N TYR A 227 -4.02 6.33 -8.28
CA TYR A 227 -3.92 7.33 -9.33
C TYR A 227 -4.61 8.65 -8.94
N LEU A 228 -5.87 8.60 -8.54
CA LEU A 228 -6.65 9.80 -8.21
C LEU A 228 -6.10 10.53 -6.98
N ARG A 229 -5.64 9.79 -5.94
CA ARG A 229 -4.96 10.41 -4.80
C ARG A 229 -3.66 11.09 -5.21
N GLY A 230 -2.87 10.43 -6.06
CA GLY A 230 -1.63 10.98 -6.60
C GLY A 230 -1.88 12.30 -7.34
N GLN A 231 -2.88 12.34 -8.22
CA GLN A 231 -3.26 13.55 -8.98
C GLN A 231 -3.71 14.71 -8.08
N VAL A 232 -4.55 14.44 -7.07
CA VAL A 232 -4.97 15.48 -6.10
C VAL A 232 -3.77 16.03 -5.33
N VAL A 233 -2.87 15.16 -4.86
CA VAL A 233 -1.68 15.60 -4.12
C VAL A 233 -0.75 16.40 -5.02
N LEU A 234 -0.52 15.95 -6.25
CA LEU A 234 0.31 16.65 -7.22
C LEU A 234 -0.25 18.04 -7.53
N GLY A 235 -1.55 18.14 -7.85
CA GLY A 235 -2.20 19.43 -8.09
C GLY A 235 -2.13 20.39 -6.91
N LEU A 236 -2.26 19.89 -5.67
CA LEU A 236 -2.06 20.71 -4.47
C LEU A 236 -0.61 21.17 -4.30
N VAL A 237 0.37 20.31 -4.56
CA VAL A 237 1.79 20.68 -4.49
C VAL A 237 2.11 21.74 -5.53
N ILE A 238 1.68 21.55 -6.78
CA ILE A 238 1.87 22.53 -7.86
C ILE A 238 1.17 23.86 -7.55
N PHE A 239 -0.05 23.82 -7.00
CA PHE A 239 -0.74 25.02 -6.50
C PHE A 239 0.16 25.84 -5.57
N PHE A 240 0.67 25.22 -4.50
CA PHE A 240 1.49 25.93 -3.52
C PHE A 240 2.85 26.36 -4.08
N VAL A 241 3.54 25.49 -4.84
CA VAL A 241 4.86 25.79 -5.40
C VAL A 241 4.77 26.96 -6.37
N VAL A 242 3.84 26.92 -7.32
CA VAL A 242 3.65 28.00 -8.30
C VAL A 242 3.24 29.29 -7.60
N SER A 243 2.29 29.25 -6.65
CA SER A 243 1.89 30.44 -5.90
C SER A 243 3.05 31.07 -5.13
N ILE A 244 3.88 30.28 -4.46
CA ILE A 244 5.02 30.79 -3.69
C ILE A 244 6.09 31.38 -4.62
N VAL A 245 6.47 30.67 -5.68
CA VAL A 245 7.51 31.13 -6.62
C VAL A 245 7.07 32.42 -7.31
N LEU A 246 5.84 32.47 -7.83
CA LEU A 246 5.32 33.66 -8.48
C LEU A 246 5.17 34.84 -7.50
N ALA A 247 4.78 34.59 -6.25
CA ALA A 247 4.72 35.62 -5.21
C ALA A 247 6.10 36.17 -4.87
N ILE A 248 7.13 35.32 -4.78
CA ILE A 248 8.52 35.74 -4.54
C ILE A 248 9.04 36.59 -5.71
N LEU A 249 8.69 36.24 -6.94
CA LEU A 249 9.04 37.02 -8.13
C LEU A 249 8.25 38.35 -8.23
N GLY A 250 7.16 38.50 -7.45
CA GLY A 250 6.28 39.67 -7.51
C GLY A 250 5.39 39.68 -8.76
N VAL A 251 4.90 38.51 -9.18
CA VAL A 251 3.90 38.40 -10.24
C VAL A 251 2.51 38.65 -9.67
N ASP A 252 1.74 39.53 -10.32
CA ASP A 252 0.38 39.84 -9.91
C ASP A 252 -0.51 38.60 -9.90
N ASN A 253 -1.43 38.51 -8.94
CA ASN A 253 -2.36 37.38 -8.80
C ASN A 253 -1.68 36.00 -8.73
N ALA A 254 -0.48 35.91 -8.13
CA ALA A 254 0.26 34.66 -7.95
C ALA A 254 -0.57 33.52 -7.34
N LEU A 255 -1.48 33.82 -6.39
CA LEU A 255 -2.37 32.82 -5.80
C LEU A 255 -3.39 32.29 -6.81
N GLY A 256 -3.99 33.16 -7.63
CA GLY A 256 -4.91 32.76 -8.69
C GLY A 256 -4.21 31.95 -9.79
N LEU A 257 -2.99 32.34 -10.17
CA LEU A 257 -2.17 31.62 -11.16
C LEU A 257 -1.71 30.25 -10.65
N GLY A 258 -1.35 30.15 -9.37
CA GLY A 258 -1.09 28.85 -8.75
C GLY A 258 -2.35 27.99 -8.72
N LEU A 259 -3.53 28.56 -8.40
CA LEU A 259 -4.79 27.80 -8.39
C LEU A 259 -5.12 27.27 -9.78
N LEU A 260 -4.94 28.10 -10.81
CA LEU A 260 -5.07 27.68 -12.20
C LEU A 260 -4.09 26.54 -12.51
N SER A 261 -2.80 26.70 -12.19
CA SER A 261 -1.77 25.69 -12.49
C SER A 261 -2.06 24.35 -11.79
N GLY A 262 -2.34 24.38 -10.48
CA GLY A 262 -2.62 23.17 -9.70
C GLY A 262 -3.93 22.47 -10.06
N THR A 263 -4.95 23.21 -10.51
CA THR A 263 -6.20 22.59 -11.01
C THR A 263 -6.04 22.03 -12.42
N MET A 264 -5.27 22.71 -13.26
CA MET A 264 -4.95 22.26 -14.61
C MET A 264 -4.00 21.06 -14.63
N GLU A 265 -3.31 20.77 -13.53
CA GLU A 265 -2.42 19.61 -13.36
C GLU A 265 -3.10 18.26 -13.64
N PHE A 266 -4.42 18.20 -13.47
CA PHE A 266 -5.22 17.03 -13.88
C PHE A 266 -5.18 16.76 -15.39
N LEU A 267 -4.67 17.70 -16.20
CA LEU A 267 -4.49 17.63 -17.64
C LEU A 267 -3.00 17.49 -17.98
N PRO A 268 -2.49 16.25 -18.18
CA PRO A 268 -1.08 16.04 -18.47
C PRO A 268 -0.63 16.84 -19.68
N VAL A 269 0.57 17.44 -19.61
CA VAL A 269 1.21 18.28 -20.64
C VAL A 269 0.50 19.61 -20.89
N ILE A 270 -0.82 19.62 -21.06
CA ILE A 270 -1.61 20.83 -21.36
C ILE A 270 -1.68 21.75 -20.15
N GLY A 271 -1.88 21.17 -18.97
CA GLY A 271 -2.11 21.94 -17.76
C GLY A 271 -0.95 22.87 -17.39
N PRO A 272 0.27 22.35 -17.31
CA PRO A 272 1.42 23.19 -17.05
C PRO A 272 1.73 24.20 -18.16
N LEU A 273 1.47 23.85 -19.43
CA LEU A 273 1.59 24.81 -20.53
C LEU A 273 0.63 25.99 -20.37
N LEU A 274 -0.62 25.73 -19.98
CA LEU A 274 -1.60 26.79 -19.73
C LEU A 274 -1.25 27.62 -18.50
N GLY A 275 -0.82 26.98 -17.40
CA GLY A 275 -0.37 27.66 -16.18
C GLY A 275 0.83 28.58 -16.43
N ALA A 276 1.86 28.05 -17.12
CA ALA A 276 3.03 28.82 -17.51
C ALA A 276 2.69 29.96 -18.47
N GLY A 277 1.86 29.68 -19.49
CA GLY A 277 1.41 30.69 -20.44
C GLY A 277 0.65 31.84 -19.75
N ALA A 278 -0.28 31.52 -18.85
CA ALA A 278 -1.00 32.53 -18.08
C ALA A 278 -0.07 33.37 -17.20
N ALA A 279 0.90 32.75 -16.52
CA ALA A 279 1.87 33.46 -15.69
C ALA A 279 2.77 34.40 -16.51
N VAL A 280 3.23 33.96 -17.69
CA VAL A 280 4.05 34.77 -18.60
C VAL A 280 3.23 35.94 -19.16
N VAL A 281 1.97 35.72 -19.54
CA VAL A 281 1.08 36.79 -19.99
C VAL A 281 0.89 37.83 -18.89
N VAL A 282 0.65 37.41 -17.64
CA VAL A 282 0.53 38.34 -16.52
C VAL A 282 1.82 39.15 -16.33
N ALA A 283 2.99 38.49 -16.35
CA ALA A 283 4.29 39.14 -16.24
C ALA A 283 4.56 40.17 -17.35
N LEU A 284 4.09 39.94 -18.57
CA LEU A 284 4.15 40.91 -19.68
C LEU A 284 3.20 42.09 -19.50
N THR A 285 2.07 41.88 -18.83
CA THR A 285 1.00 42.89 -18.67
C THR A 285 1.12 43.76 -17.43
N GLN A 286 1.82 43.31 -16.39
CA GLN A 286 1.87 44.06 -15.13
C GLN A 286 2.67 45.36 -15.27
N GLU A 287 2.18 46.42 -14.63
CA GLU A 287 2.74 47.77 -14.75
C GLU A 287 4.10 47.91 -14.05
N THR A 288 4.30 47.16 -12.97
CA THR A 288 5.55 47.15 -12.19
C THR A 288 6.25 45.82 -12.35
N ALA A 289 7.31 45.78 -13.15
CA ALA A 289 8.23 44.65 -13.18
C ALA A 289 9.12 44.68 -11.92
N SER A 290 9.18 43.56 -11.20
CA SER A 290 10.09 43.41 -10.07
C SER A 290 11.55 43.53 -10.52
N PHE A 291 12.44 43.90 -9.59
CA PHE A 291 13.88 43.97 -9.82
C PHE A 291 14.35 45.02 -10.86
N GLY A 292 13.48 45.96 -11.25
CA GLY A 292 13.82 47.04 -12.21
C GLY A 292 14.04 46.55 -13.64
N LEU A 293 13.59 45.35 -13.96
CA LEU A 293 13.67 44.75 -15.29
C LEU A 293 12.60 45.35 -16.24
N SER A 294 12.81 45.26 -17.55
CA SER A 294 11.71 45.50 -18.50
C SER A 294 10.67 44.38 -18.40
N SER A 295 9.41 44.66 -18.80
CA SER A 295 8.33 43.66 -18.77
C SER A 295 8.68 42.38 -19.54
N PHE A 296 9.46 42.50 -20.62
CA PHE A 296 9.92 41.36 -21.41
C PHE A 296 11.00 40.53 -20.68
N GLU A 297 12.00 41.19 -20.08
CA GLU A 297 13.03 40.50 -19.29
C GLU A 297 12.42 39.81 -18.06
N PHE A 298 11.48 40.47 -17.39
CA PHE A 298 10.75 39.89 -16.28
C PHE A 298 9.91 38.67 -16.70
N ALA A 299 9.21 38.75 -17.84
CA ALA A 299 8.47 37.62 -18.39
C ALA A 299 9.37 36.43 -18.75
N LEU A 300 10.60 36.68 -19.24
CA LEU A 300 11.58 35.63 -19.49
C LEU A 300 12.03 34.95 -18.19
N VAL A 301 12.25 35.72 -17.11
CA VAL A 301 12.55 35.17 -15.78
C VAL A 301 11.41 34.28 -15.28
N VAL A 302 10.15 34.74 -15.43
CA VAL A 302 8.96 33.95 -15.06
C VAL A 302 8.86 32.68 -15.90
N LEU A 303 9.10 32.74 -17.21
CA LEU A 303 9.10 31.57 -18.09
C LEU A 303 10.15 30.55 -17.65
N VAL A 304 11.38 31.00 -17.36
CA VAL A 304 12.46 30.13 -16.86
C VAL A 304 12.06 29.49 -15.52
N ALA A 305 11.48 30.26 -14.60
CA ALA A 305 11.01 29.72 -13.33
C ALA A 305 9.92 28.65 -13.52
N MET A 306 8.95 28.87 -14.41
CA MET A 306 7.91 27.88 -14.72
C MET A 306 8.49 26.62 -15.36
N VAL A 307 9.45 26.75 -16.28
CA VAL A 307 10.16 25.60 -16.87
C VAL A 307 10.92 24.81 -15.81
N LEU A 308 11.60 25.48 -14.86
CA LEU A 308 12.30 24.81 -13.76
C LEU A 308 11.33 24.05 -12.85
N ILE A 309 10.18 24.64 -12.53
CA ILE A 309 9.11 23.95 -11.79
C ILE A 309 8.69 22.68 -12.53
N GLN A 310 8.47 22.77 -13.85
CA GLN A 310 8.11 21.60 -14.66
C GLN A 310 9.19 20.50 -14.63
N GLN A 311 10.47 20.88 -14.68
CA GLN A 311 11.55 19.89 -14.62
C GLN A 311 11.61 19.20 -13.25
N VAL A 312 11.38 19.94 -12.17
CA VAL A 312 11.27 19.36 -10.82
C VAL A 312 10.07 18.43 -10.72
N GLU A 313 8.94 18.84 -11.28
CA GLU A 313 7.73 18.03 -11.32
C GLU A 313 7.96 16.69 -12.03
N ASN A 314 8.40 16.74 -13.28
CA ASN A 314 8.58 15.56 -14.14
C ASN A 314 9.63 14.59 -13.58
N ASN A 315 10.72 15.10 -13.01
CA ASN A 315 11.86 14.27 -12.61
C ASN A 315 11.83 13.88 -11.12
N LEU A 316 11.14 14.63 -10.25
CA LEU A 316 11.12 14.38 -8.81
C LEU A 316 9.72 14.15 -8.24
N LEU A 317 8.74 14.98 -8.58
CA LEU A 317 7.40 14.90 -7.97
C LEU A 317 6.59 13.73 -8.52
N VAL A 318 6.49 13.61 -9.85
CA VAL A 318 5.70 12.56 -10.51
C VAL A 318 6.16 11.15 -10.11
N PRO A 319 7.47 10.79 -10.19
CA PRO A 319 7.93 9.46 -9.79
C PRO A 319 7.69 9.16 -8.31
N ARG A 320 7.74 10.17 -7.43
CA ARG A 320 7.53 9.96 -5.98
C ARG A 320 6.07 9.93 -5.55
N ILE A 321 5.19 10.65 -6.25
CA ILE A 321 3.76 10.78 -5.89
C ILE A 321 2.91 9.72 -6.60
N VAL A 322 3.21 9.43 -7.87
CA VAL A 322 2.39 8.53 -8.72
C VAL A 322 3.12 7.21 -9.01
N GLY A 323 4.45 7.22 -9.08
CA GLY A 323 5.39 6.13 -9.42
C GLY A 323 4.84 4.71 -9.55
N ASP A 324 5.06 3.88 -8.53
CA ASP A 324 4.89 2.43 -8.60
C ASP A 324 3.42 1.95 -8.57
N ALA A 325 2.47 2.88 -8.42
CA ALA A 325 1.06 2.55 -8.22
C ALA A 325 0.41 1.84 -9.43
N LEU A 326 0.92 2.05 -10.65
CA LEU A 326 0.32 1.54 -11.88
C LEU A 326 1.08 0.36 -12.50
N ASN A 327 2.37 0.17 -12.17
CA ASN A 327 3.24 -0.89 -12.70
C ASN A 327 3.07 -1.10 -14.23
N LEU A 328 3.14 0.00 -14.98
CA LEU A 328 3.04 0.03 -16.44
C LEU A 328 4.37 0.46 -17.05
N HIS A 329 4.75 -0.17 -18.15
CA HIS A 329 5.91 0.25 -18.92
C HIS A 329 5.65 1.65 -19.54
N PRO A 330 6.61 2.59 -19.55
CA PRO A 330 6.40 3.96 -20.05
C PRO A 330 5.85 4.03 -21.48
N LEU A 331 6.33 3.15 -22.36
CA LEU A 331 5.82 3.04 -23.74
C LEU A 331 4.31 2.75 -23.78
N LEU A 332 3.82 1.85 -22.92
CA LEU A 332 2.41 1.49 -22.85
C LEU A 332 1.58 2.69 -22.42
N VAL A 333 2.06 3.47 -21.43
CA VAL A 333 1.42 4.70 -20.98
C VAL A 333 1.36 5.72 -22.12
N MET A 334 2.49 5.98 -22.80
CA MET A 334 2.54 6.94 -23.91
C MET A 334 1.57 6.57 -25.05
N VAL A 335 1.62 5.32 -25.53
CA VAL A 335 0.72 4.83 -26.58
C VAL A 335 -0.72 4.97 -26.15
N SER A 336 -1.02 4.64 -24.89
CA SER A 336 -2.38 4.71 -24.38
C SER A 336 -2.88 6.13 -24.19
N VAL A 337 -2.02 7.09 -23.85
CA VAL A 337 -2.39 8.51 -23.80
C VAL A 337 -2.80 9.00 -25.18
N VAL A 338 -2.03 8.66 -26.23
CA VAL A 338 -2.36 9.02 -27.62
C VAL A 338 -3.67 8.35 -28.06
N MET A 339 -3.83 7.06 -27.78
CA MET A 339 -5.06 6.33 -28.08
C MET A 339 -6.26 6.91 -27.34
N GLY A 340 -6.14 7.14 -26.03
CA GLY A 340 -7.17 7.75 -25.21
C GLY A 340 -7.54 9.15 -25.70
N ALA A 341 -6.54 9.97 -26.04
CA ALA A 341 -6.75 11.29 -26.64
C ALA A 341 -7.58 11.22 -27.92
N SER A 342 -7.32 10.24 -28.78
CA SER A 342 -8.09 10.04 -30.02
C SER A 342 -9.52 9.56 -29.78
N LEU A 343 -9.75 8.72 -28.77
CA LEU A 343 -11.03 8.06 -28.52
C LEU A 343 -12.02 8.92 -27.72
N ALA A 344 -11.52 9.59 -26.68
CA ALA A 344 -12.34 10.35 -25.74
C ALA A 344 -11.79 11.76 -25.49
N GLY A 345 -10.99 12.27 -26.42
CA GLY A 345 -10.39 13.60 -26.32
C GLY A 345 -9.53 13.74 -25.07
N LEU A 346 -9.60 14.93 -24.47
CA LEU A 346 -8.86 15.26 -23.25
C LEU A 346 -9.10 14.25 -22.12
N LEU A 347 -10.35 13.78 -21.95
CA LEU A 347 -10.67 12.82 -20.88
C LEU A 347 -9.92 11.50 -21.08
N GLY A 348 -9.88 10.99 -22.31
CA GLY A 348 -9.19 9.74 -22.59
C GLY A 348 -7.68 9.84 -22.39
N ALA A 349 -7.07 11.00 -22.67
CA ALA A 349 -5.66 11.25 -22.38
C ALA A 349 -5.37 11.18 -20.87
N VAL A 350 -6.20 11.84 -20.05
CA VAL A 350 -6.08 11.90 -18.58
C VAL A 350 -6.29 10.53 -17.94
N LEU A 351 -7.22 9.72 -18.47
CA LEU A 351 -7.59 8.43 -17.87
C LEU A 351 -6.85 7.25 -18.49
N ALA A 352 -5.98 7.47 -19.48
CA ALA A 352 -5.29 6.41 -20.19
C ALA A 352 -4.55 5.46 -19.24
N ALA A 353 -3.75 6.00 -18.33
CA ALA A 353 -2.92 5.20 -17.42
C ALA A 353 -3.73 4.28 -16.48
N PRO A 354 -4.71 4.76 -15.69
CA PRO A 354 -5.50 3.88 -14.83
C PRO A 354 -6.41 2.91 -15.62
N VAL A 355 -6.92 3.32 -16.79
CA VAL A 355 -7.72 2.43 -17.65
C VAL A 355 -6.87 1.27 -18.14
N VAL A 356 -5.65 1.52 -18.61
CA VAL A 356 -4.75 0.48 -19.13
C VAL A 356 -4.26 -0.43 -18.03
N ALA A 357 -3.98 0.09 -16.84
CA ALA A 357 -3.67 -0.73 -15.67
C ALA A 357 -4.85 -1.64 -15.30
N SER A 358 -6.08 -1.12 -15.36
CA SER A 358 -7.30 -1.91 -15.14
C SER A 358 -7.48 -2.99 -16.22
N LEU A 359 -7.25 -2.65 -17.50
CA LEU A 359 -7.31 -3.58 -18.62
C LEU A 359 -6.23 -4.67 -18.52
N LYS A 360 -5.03 -4.35 -18.03
CA LYS A 360 -3.97 -5.32 -17.76
C LYS A 360 -4.42 -6.34 -16.70
N ILE A 361 -5.05 -5.89 -15.61
CA ILE A 361 -5.57 -6.78 -14.55
C ILE A 361 -6.67 -7.70 -15.09
N LEU A 362 -7.67 -7.12 -15.76
CA LEU A 362 -8.80 -7.86 -16.31
C LEU A 362 -8.35 -8.81 -17.44
N GLY A 363 -7.44 -8.37 -18.29
CA GLY A 363 -6.88 -9.14 -19.39
C GLY A 363 -6.04 -10.31 -18.89
N PHE A 364 -5.23 -10.12 -17.84
CA PHE A 364 -4.45 -11.19 -17.23
C PHE A 364 -5.35 -12.26 -16.59
N TYR A 365 -6.41 -11.83 -15.88
CA TYR A 365 -7.43 -12.74 -15.36
C TYR A 365 -8.13 -13.53 -16.48
N ALA A 366 -8.59 -12.84 -17.53
CA ALA A 366 -9.27 -13.47 -18.65
C ALA A 366 -8.35 -14.47 -19.39
N TRP A 367 -7.11 -14.08 -19.67
CA TRP A 367 -6.10 -14.94 -20.28
C TRP A 367 -5.87 -16.22 -19.47
N ARG A 368 -5.71 -16.10 -18.15
CA ARG A 368 -5.50 -17.25 -17.27
C ARG A 368 -6.71 -18.17 -17.22
N LYS A 369 -7.92 -17.61 -17.09
CA LYS A 369 -9.17 -18.39 -17.15
C LYS A 369 -9.35 -19.09 -18.49
N MET A 370 -8.98 -18.46 -19.61
CA MET A 370 -9.04 -19.08 -20.94
C MET A 370 -8.07 -20.25 -21.10
N LEU A 371 -6.99 -20.29 -20.33
CA LEU A 371 -5.98 -21.35 -20.35
C LEU A 371 -6.12 -22.34 -19.18
N ASP A 372 -7.24 -22.32 -18.46
CA ASP A 372 -7.50 -23.15 -17.27
C ASP A 372 -6.40 -23.05 -16.19
N LEU A 373 -5.72 -21.91 -16.11
CA LEU A 373 -4.73 -21.58 -15.08
C LEU A 373 -5.43 -20.94 -13.87
N PRO A 374 -4.83 -21.01 -12.65
CA PRO A 374 -5.35 -20.29 -11.50
C PRO A 374 -5.56 -18.80 -11.83
N PRO A 375 -6.75 -18.23 -11.58
CA PRO A 375 -7.16 -16.91 -12.10
C PRO A 375 -6.28 -15.76 -11.62
N PHE A 376 -5.70 -15.92 -10.44
CA PHE A 376 -4.76 -14.98 -9.86
C PHE A 376 -3.41 -15.67 -9.65
N PRO A 377 -2.29 -14.97 -9.87
CA PRO A 377 -0.99 -15.52 -9.53
C PRO A 377 -0.96 -15.78 -8.02
N GLU A 378 -0.45 -16.95 -7.63
CA GLU A 378 0.02 -17.14 -6.26
C GLU A 378 0.91 -15.95 -5.94
N GLN A 379 0.59 -15.23 -4.87
CA GLN A 379 1.43 -14.14 -4.42
C GLN A 379 2.75 -14.78 -4.00
N THR A 380 3.73 -14.77 -4.91
CA THR A 380 5.12 -14.75 -4.49
C THR A 380 5.18 -13.60 -3.48
N PRO A 381 5.58 -13.85 -2.21
CA PRO A 381 5.73 -12.76 -1.26
C PRO A 381 6.53 -11.65 -1.95
N PRO A 382 6.09 -10.39 -1.87
CA PRO A 382 6.74 -9.32 -2.61
C PRO A 382 8.24 -9.41 -2.36
N SER A 383 9.00 -9.59 -3.44
CA SER A 383 10.44 -9.36 -3.42
C SER A 383 10.62 -7.98 -2.83
N GLY A 384 11.27 -7.89 -1.67
CA GLY A 384 11.28 -6.71 -0.80
C GLY A 384 11.55 -5.40 -1.52
N GLU A 385 10.48 -4.75 -1.98
CA GLU A 385 10.51 -3.33 -2.29
C GLU A 385 10.59 -2.60 -0.94
N THR A 386 11.71 -1.92 -0.72
CA THR A 386 11.83 -0.93 0.35
C THR A 386 10.64 0.04 0.26
N PRO A 387 9.86 0.24 1.33
CA PRO A 387 8.81 1.24 1.30
C PRO A 387 9.47 2.62 1.02
N PRO A 388 8.85 3.48 0.20
CA PRO A 388 9.42 4.79 -0.10
C PRO A 388 9.65 5.56 1.19
N THR A 389 10.82 6.18 1.30
CA THR A 389 11.21 7.05 2.43
C THR A 389 10.08 8.03 2.74
N ARG A 390 9.51 7.93 3.95
CA ARG A 390 8.37 8.74 4.39
C ARG A 390 8.65 10.23 4.23
N SER A 391 7.68 10.95 3.68
CA SER A 391 7.74 12.40 3.47
C SER A 391 7.77 13.15 4.81
N LEU A 392 8.22 14.40 4.79
CA LEU A 392 8.20 15.30 5.96
C LEU A 392 6.79 15.40 6.61
N LEU A 393 5.74 15.26 5.80
CA LEU A 393 4.33 15.28 6.25
C LEU A 393 3.96 14.03 7.07
N ASP A 394 4.60 12.89 6.84
CA ASP A 394 4.37 11.68 7.62
C ASP A 394 5.05 11.74 8.98
N ARG A 395 6.20 12.42 9.06
CA ARG A 395 6.88 12.75 10.34
C ARG A 395 6.05 13.73 11.19
N LEU A 396 5.37 14.69 10.55
CA LEU A 396 4.48 15.64 11.24
C LEU A 396 3.13 15.00 11.64
N ARG A 397 2.57 14.10 10.82
CA ARG A 397 1.36 13.32 11.17
C ARG A 397 1.58 12.38 12.36
N ALA A 398 2.80 11.91 12.58
CA ALA A 398 3.14 11.06 13.73
C ALA A 398 3.00 11.79 15.09
N ARG A 399 2.98 13.13 15.10
CA ARG A 399 2.79 13.94 16.30
C ARG A 399 1.33 14.23 16.67
N TRP A 400 0.35 13.83 15.83
CA TRP A 400 -1.07 14.08 16.10
C TRP A 400 -1.77 12.79 16.56
N PRO A 401 -2.52 12.79 17.67
CA PRO A 401 -3.22 11.59 18.13
C PRO A 401 -4.26 11.17 17.07
N ARG A 402 -4.05 10.02 16.43
CA ARG A 402 -4.99 9.45 15.46
C ARG A 402 -6.20 8.88 16.21
N SER A 403 -7.40 9.32 15.82
CA SER A 403 -8.64 8.71 16.29
C SER A 403 -8.77 7.29 15.74
N LYS A 404 -9.01 6.34 16.64
CA LYS A 404 -9.47 4.97 16.37
C LYS A 404 -10.55 4.98 15.28
N ASN A 405 -10.36 4.20 14.22
CA ASN A 405 -11.38 3.57 13.36
C ASN A 405 -10.83 3.33 11.96
N GLN A 406 -10.06 2.26 11.83
CA GLN A 406 -9.93 1.54 10.57
C GLN A 406 -10.16 0.06 10.86
N ALA A 407 -11.37 -0.27 11.32
CA ALA A 407 -11.84 -1.64 11.36
C ALA A 407 -12.27 -2.01 9.93
N SER A 408 -11.59 -2.99 9.34
CA SER A 408 -12.05 -3.72 8.17
C SER A 408 -13.47 -4.25 8.41
N LEU A 409 -14.38 -4.10 7.43
CA LEU A 409 -15.73 -4.67 7.48
C LEU A 409 -15.66 -6.19 7.71
N PRO A 410 -16.53 -6.77 8.56
CA PRO A 410 -16.43 -8.19 8.92
C PRO A 410 -16.99 -9.11 7.84
N PRO A 411 -16.45 -10.32 7.66
CA PRO A 411 -17.17 -11.43 7.05
C PRO A 411 -18.36 -11.79 7.94
N PHE A 412 -19.45 -12.28 7.33
CA PHE A 412 -20.71 -12.69 7.98
C PHE A 412 -20.50 -13.25 9.39
N LEU A 413 -20.85 -12.48 10.42
CA LEU A 413 -20.95 -12.98 11.79
C LEU A 413 -22.35 -13.58 11.97
N PRO A 414 -22.48 -14.82 12.47
CA PRO A 414 -23.78 -15.38 12.80
C PRO A 414 -24.48 -14.51 13.86
N SER A 415 -25.80 -14.43 13.79
CA SER A 415 -26.65 -13.56 14.64
C SER A 415 -26.52 -13.83 16.15
N SER A 416 -25.97 -14.99 16.53
CA SER A 416 -25.55 -15.32 17.89
C SER A 416 -24.21 -16.07 17.84
N PRO A 417 -23.11 -15.51 18.38
CA PRO A 417 -21.83 -16.21 18.40
C PRO A 417 -21.89 -17.41 19.36
N PRO A 418 -21.28 -18.56 19.02
CA PRO A 418 -21.24 -19.71 19.92
C PRO A 418 -20.48 -19.37 21.20
N THR A 419 -20.82 -20.05 22.30
CA THR A 419 -20.09 -19.96 23.56
C THR A 419 -18.60 -20.33 23.34
N PRO A 420 -17.64 -19.59 23.93
CA PRO A 420 -16.22 -19.90 23.81
C PRO A 420 -15.87 -21.34 24.21
N TYR A 421 -15.01 -21.97 23.41
CA TYR A 421 -14.54 -23.35 23.58
C TYR A 421 -13.08 -23.46 23.11
N PRO A 422 -12.34 -24.52 23.47
CA PRO A 422 -10.96 -24.73 23.04
C PRO A 422 -10.84 -24.80 21.52
N LEU A 423 -9.93 -24.02 20.95
CA LEU A 423 -9.74 -23.90 19.51
C LEU A 423 -8.52 -24.71 19.06
N GLN A 424 -8.75 -25.64 18.13
CA GLN A 424 -7.70 -26.32 17.37
C GLN A 424 -7.61 -25.71 15.98
N PHE A 425 -6.43 -25.76 15.37
CA PHE A 425 -6.15 -25.08 14.11
C PHE A 425 -5.61 -26.03 13.05
N THR A 426 -5.97 -25.74 11.79
CA THR A 426 -5.29 -26.32 10.64
C THR A 426 -4.01 -25.51 10.40
N PRO A 427 -2.83 -26.14 10.45
CA PRO A 427 -1.56 -25.43 10.32
C PRO A 427 -1.36 -24.88 8.90
N LEU A 428 -0.58 -23.80 8.79
CA LEU A 428 -0.11 -23.26 7.51
C LEU A 428 1.35 -23.61 7.30
N PHE A 429 1.66 -24.30 6.21
CA PHE A 429 3.03 -24.70 5.89
C PHE A 429 3.72 -23.67 4.98
N LYS A 430 5.00 -23.41 5.24
CA LYS A 430 5.89 -22.59 4.41
C LYS A 430 7.04 -23.44 3.91
N ASP A 431 7.42 -23.30 2.65
CA ASP A 431 8.37 -24.17 1.92
C ASP A 431 9.73 -23.50 1.66
N TYR A 432 10.19 -22.67 2.60
CA TYR A 432 11.44 -21.90 2.46
C TYR A 432 12.66 -22.77 2.15
N LEU A 433 13.72 -22.11 1.64
CA LEU A 433 14.92 -22.76 1.10
C LEU A 433 15.53 -23.81 2.04
N TRP A 434 15.55 -23.51 3.34
CA TRP A 434 16.16 -24.30 4.41
C TRP A 434 15.25 -25.41 4.98
N GLY A 435 14.02 -25.54 4.49
CA GLY A 435 13.07 -26.54 4.98
C GLY A 435 13.40 -27.96 4.56
N GLY A 436 12.77 -28.93 5.23
CA GLY A 436 12.95 -30.35 4.97
C GLY A 436 11.74 -31.19 5.39
N ARG A 437 12.01 -32.35 5.98
CA ARG A 437 10.99 -33.37 6.32
C ARG A 437 11.18 -33.97 7.72
N THR A 438 11.95 -33.33 8.59
CA THR A 438 12.18 -33.81 9.97
C THR A 438 10.89 -33.79 10.78
N LEU A 439 10.03 -32.78 10.55
CA LEU A 439 8.69 -32.72 11.16
C LEU A 439 7.84 -33.97 10.87
N GLU A 440 7.93 -34.53 9.66
CA GLU A 440 7.24 -35.77 9.31
C GLU A 440 7.97 -37.01 9.81
N THR A 441 9.26 -37.12 9.47
CA THR A 441 10.05 -38.35 9.70
C THR A 441 10.41 -38.60 11.16
N VAL A 442 10.56 -37.55 11.97
CA VAL A 442 10.95 -37.65 13.39
C VAL A 442 9.78 -37.32 14.31
N LEU A 443 9.00 -36.29 14.00
CA LEU A 443 7.89 -35.85 14.84
C LEU A 443 6.53 -36.41 14.41
N GLY A 444 6.45 -37.20 13.33
CA GLY A 444 5.25 -37.91 12.92
C GLY A 444 4.12 -37.03 12.38
N ARG A 445 4.43 -35.80 11.95
CA ARG A 445 3.45 -34.86 11.40
C ARG A 445 3.08 -35.22 9.97
N THR A 446 1.81 -35.04 9.61
CA THR A 446 1.36 -35.12 8.22
C THR A 446 1.65 -33.80 7.52
N LEU A 447 2.47 -33.84 6.46
CA LEU A 447 2.90 -32.66 5.71
C LEU A 447 2.50 -32.77 4.23
N PRO A 448 2.27 -31.65 3.52
CA PRO A 448 2.04 -31.65 2.07
C PRO A 448 3.27 -32.16 1.30
N ALA A 449 3.14 -32.41 -0.01
CA ALA A 449 4.30 -32.77 -0.83
C ALA A 449 5.35 -31.64 -0.89
N GLY A 450 6.63 -31.99 -1.03
CA GLY A 450 7.74 -31.04 -1.03
C GLY A 450 8.32 -30.79 0.36
N LYS A 451 9.22 -29.81 0.46
CA LYS A 451 9.88 -29.45 1.72
C LYS A 451 8.99 -28.51 2.56
N VAL A 452 9.12 -28.61 3.88
CA VAL A 452 8.45 -27.71 4.83
C VAL A 452 9.51 -27.12 5.74
N ALA A 453 9.57 -25.80 5.78
CA ALA A 453 10.46 -25.02 6.63
C ALA A 453 9.75 -24.58 7.90
N GLU A 454 8.54 -24.05 7.77
CA GLU A 454 7.73 -23.60 8.90
C GLU A 454 6.35 -24.25 8.87
N SER A 455 5.83 -24.56 10.04
CA SER A 455 4.43 -24.87 10.28
C SER A 455 3.88 -23.84 11.25
N TRP A 456 3.02 -22.93 10.78
CA TRP A 456 2.37 -21.95 11.64
C TRP A 456 1.16 -22.63 12.28
N GLU A 457 1.23 -22.85 13.59
CA GLU A 457 0.26 -23.63 14.35
C GLU A 457 -0.88 -22.75 14.87
N ILE A 458 -0.56 -21.52 15.29
CA ILE A 458 -1.53 -20.50 15.69
C ILE A 458 -1.07 -19.16 15.12
N ALA A 459 -1.79 -18.65 14.13
CA ALA A 459 -1.41 -17.42 13.44
C ALA A 459 -2.62 -16.54 13.11
N ALA A 460 -2.46 -15.24 13.34
CA ALA A 460 -3.40 -14.19 12.92
C ALA A 460 -2.64 -13.03 12.25
N HIS A 461 -1.56 -13.34 11.54
CA HIS A 461 -0.75 -12.36 10.83
C HIS A 461 -1.30 -12.12 9.41
N PRO A 462 -1.21 -10.91 8.83
CA PRO A 462 -1.62 -10.68 7.44
C PRO A 462 -0.95 -11.61 6.40
N ASN A 463 0.29 -12.06 6.65
CA ASN A 463 1.04 -12.98 5.76
C ASN A 463 0.61 -14.46 5.92
N GLY A 464 -0.30 -14.76 6.84
CA GLY A 464 -0.81 -16.11 7.07
C GLY A 464 -1.71 -16.19 8.31
N GLN A 465 -2.95 -16.65 8.13
CA GLN A 465 -3.91 -16.84 9.22
C GLN A 465 -4.37 -18.30 9.28
N THR A 466 -4.19 -18.93 10.43
CA THR A 466 -4.67 -20.29 10.67
C THR A 466 -6.19 -20.31 10.75
N ARG A 467 -6.78 -21.45 10.36
CA ARG A 467 -8.22 -21.66 10.39
C ARG A 467 -8.59 -22.65 11.49
N ILE A 468 -9.75 -22.47 12.10
CA ILE A 468 -10.27 -23.40 13.10
C ILE A 468 -10.50 -24.77 12.44
N ALA A 469 -9.95 -25.83 13.04
CA ALA A 469 -10.01 -27.20 12.50
C ALA A 469 -11.26 -27.97 12.93
N ALA A 470 -11.85 -27.63 14.07
CA ALA A 470 -12.95 -28.39 14.66
C ALA A 470 -13.94 -27.49 15.43
N GLY A 471 -15.18 -27.98 15.57
CA GLY A 471 -16.25 -27.31 16.31
C GLY A 471 -17.07 -26.32 15.48
N PRO A 472 -17.99 -25.56 16.11
CA PRO A 472 -18.95 -24.69 15.42
C PRO A 472 -18.35 -23.57 14.54
N LEU A 473 -17.06 -23.25 14.73
CA LEU A 473 -16.36 -22.18 13.98
C LEU A 473 -15.38 -22.75 12.94
N THR A 474 -15.47 -24.04 12.61
CA THR A 474 -14.57 -24.69 11.63
C THR A 474 -14.47 -23.89 10.33
N GLY A 475 -13.25 -23.69 9.84
CA GLY A 475 -12.94 -22.91 8.63
C GLY A 475 -12.79 -21.41 8.85
N GLN A 476 -13.24 -20.85 9.98
CA GLN A 476 -13.05 -19.43 10.31
C GLN A 476 -11.60 -19.13 10.66
N THR A 477 -11.16 -17.89 10.41
CA THR A 477 -9.81 -17.44 10.78
C THR A 477 -9.75 -17.04 12.27
N LEU A 478 -8.58 -17.13 12.89
CA LEU A 478 -8.39 -16.63 14.26
C LEU A 478 -8.77 -15.15 14.41
N SER A 479 -8.45 -14.32 13.42
CA SER A 479 -8.84 -12.89 13.40
C SER A 479 -10.35 -12.70 13.41
N SER A 480 -11.11 -13.51 12.65
CA SER A 480 -12.58 -13.47 12.66
C SER A 480 -13.14 -13.89 14.02
N VAL A 481 -12.57 -14.92 14.65
CA VAL A 481 -12.99 -15.36 15.99
C VAL A 481 -12.65 -14.30 17.05
N GLN A 482 -11.50 -13.63 16.95
CA GLN A 482 -11.15 -12.53 17.82
C GLN A 482 -12.14 -11.35 17.69
N GLN A 483 -12.54 -10.98 16.47
CA GLN A 483 -13.57 -9.95 16.28
C GLN A 483 -14.92 -10.36 16.89
N MET A 484 -15.24 -11.66 16.82
CA MET A 484 -16.49 -12.20 17.34
C MET A 484 -16.54 -12.28 18.87
N TRP A 485 -15.48 -12.79 19.49
CA TRP A 485 -15.44 -13.06 20.94
C TRP A 485 -14.78 -11.93 21.72
N GLY A 486 -13.93 -11.11 21.10
CA GLY A 486 -13.27 -9.95 21.71
C GLY A 486 -12.57 -10.32 23.02
N GLU A 487 -12.94 -9.63 24.10
CA GLU A 487 -12.41 -9.84 25.44
C GLU A 487 -12.68 -11.26 25.97
N LYS A 488 -13.74 -11.96 25.52
CA LYS A 488 -13.98 -13.37 25.91
C LYS A 488 -12.90 -14.32 25.39
N LEU A 489 -12.30 -14.00 24.24
CA LEU A 489 -11.15 -14.74 23.73
C LEU A 489 -9.88 -14.32 24.45
N LEU A 490 -9.56 -13.02 24.44
CA LEU A 490 -8.22 -12.53 24.81
C LEU A 490 -8.04 -12.26 26.31
N GLY A 491 -9.11 -11.96 27.02
CA GLY A 491 -9.10 -11.59 28.43
C GLY A 491 -8.79 -10.11 28.69
N SER A 492 -9.03 -9.69 29.92
CA SER A 492 -8.95 -8.30 30.36
C SER A 492 -7.54 -7.70 30.30
N ARG A 493 -6.49 -8.51 30.47
CA ARG A 493 -5.07 -8.07 30.35
C ARG A 493 -4.67 -7.71 28.92
N ASN A 494 -5.42 -8.19 27.94
CA ASN A 494 -5.15 -8.01 26.51
C ASN A 494 -6.04 -6.95 25.84
N ARG A 495 -6.60 -5.99 26.60
CA ARG A 495 -7.53 -4.99 26.05
C ARG A 495 -6.97 -4.23 24.84
N GLN A 496 -5.66 -3.93 24.81
CA GLN A 496 -5.03 -3.28 23.65
C GLN A 496 -5.14 -4.09 22.34
N PHE A 497 -5.12 -5.43 22.46
CA PHE A 497 -5.23 -6.35 21.33
C PHE A 497 -6.70 -6.54 20.90
N VAL A 498 -7.63 -6.51 21.86
CA VAL A 498 -9.07 -6.44 21.57
C VAL A 498 -9.40 -5.18 20.78
N GLU A 499 -8.90 -4.02 21.20
CA GLU A 499 -9.17 -2.73 20.56
C GLU A 499 -8.51 -2.57 19.18
N SER A 500 -7.30 -3.11 19.01
CA SER A 500 -6.57 -3.06 17.73
C SER A 500 -7.02 -4.13 16.73
N GLY A 501 -7.78 -5.14 17.17
CA GLY A 501 -8.20 -6.27 16.32
C GLY A 501 -7.05 -7.18 15.90
N ARG A 502 -5.92 -7.16 16.62
CA ARG A 502 -4.73 -7.98 16.37
C ARG A 502 -4.57 -9.02 17.48
N PHE A 503 -4.20 -10.25 17.13
CA PHE A 503 -3.84 -11.27 18.13
C PHE A 503 -2.39 -11.05 18.58
N PRO A 504 -2.02 -11.26 19.86
CA PRO A 504 -0.70 -10.87 20.37
C PRO A 504 0.46 -11.78 19.97
N LEU A 505 0.22 -13.07 19.74
CA LEU A 505 1.28 -14.08 19.58
C LEU A 505 1.21 -14.80 18.23
N LEU A 506 2.34 -15.35 17.81
CA LEU A 506 2.45 -16.26 16.68
C LEU A 506 3.22 -17.51 17.14
N ILE A 507 2.65 -18.68 16.86
CA ILE A 507 3.20 -19.97 17.28
C ILE A 507 3.58 -20.76 16.04
N LYS A 508 4.83 -21.24 16.00
CA LYS A 508 5.35 -21.99 14.86
C LYS A 508 6.13 -23.23 15.29
N LEU A 509 6.26 -24.17 14.36
CA LEU A 509 7.32 -25.17 14.35
C LEU A 509 8.26 -24.86 13.19
N LEU A 510 9.57 -24.82 13.46
CA LEU A 510 10.59 -24.59 12.43
C LEU A 510 11.40 -25.87 12.24
N ASP A 511 11.63 -26.28 11.00
CA ASP A 511 12.41 -27.46 10.60
C ASP A 511 13.65 -27.05 9.80
N ALA A 512 14.72 -26.69 10.52
CA ALA A 512 15.95 -26.19 9.94
C ALA A 512 16.79 -27.36 9.41
N ASN A 513 16.82 -27.56 8.09
CA ASN A 513 17.65 -28.56 7.40
C ASN A 513 18.88 -27.94 6.73
N ASP A 514 18.93 -26.61 6.68
CA ASP A 514 20.06 -25.79 6.30
C ASP A 514 20.08 -24.56 7.23
N TRP A 515 21.15 -23.79 7.23
CA TRP A 515 21.25 -22.57 8.02
C TRP A 515 20.14 -21.58 7.67
N LEU A 516 19.44 -21.06 8.66
CA LEU A 516 18.62 -19.86 8.46
C LEU A 516 19.53 -18.65 8.22
N SER A 517 18.98 -17.59 7.65
CA SER A 517 19.75 -16.35 7.51
C SER A 517 20.13 -15.77 8.87
N VAL A 518 21.32 -15.18 8.96
CA VAL A 518 21.70 -14.39 10.14
C VAL A 518 20.83 -13.15 10.17
N GLN A 519 20.12 -12.94 11.28
CA GLN A 519 19.09 -11.91 11.37
C GLN A 519 18.99 -11.30 12.75
N VAL A 520 18.32 -10.16 12.82
CA VAL A 520 17.95 -9.46 14.05
C VAL A 520 16.52 -8.94 13.92
N HIS A 521 15.84 -8.84 15.05
CA HIS A 521 14.46 -8.38 15.14
C HIS A 521 14.35 -7.05 15.87
N PRO A 522 13.53 -6.09 15.39
CA PRO A 522 13.29 -4.84 16.09
C PRO A 522 12.41 -5.03 17.33
N ASP A 523 12.50 -4.08 18.27
CA ASP A 523 11.55 -3.92 19.36
C ASP A 523 10.23 -3.27 18.87
N ASP A 524 9.24 -3.15 19.75
CA ASP A 524 7.94 -2.55 19.39
C ASP A 524 8.09 -1.09 18.92
N ALA A 525 8.96 -0.31 19.57
CA ALA A 525 9.13 1.10 19.26
C ALA A 525 9.67 1.29 17.84
N TYR A 526 10.72 0.56 17.48
CA TYR A 526 11.32 0.60 16.16
C TYR A 526 10.39 -0.01 15.10
N ALA A 527 9.80 -1.17 15.37
CA ALA A 527 8.92 -1.85 14.42
C ALA A 527 7.66 -1.04 14.10
N LEU A 528 7.01 -0.43 15.09
CA LEU A 528 5.83 0.41 14.86
C LEU A 528 6.19 1.67 14.06
N ALA A 529 7.39 2.22 14.29
CA ALA A 529 7.88 3.39 13.58
C ALA A 529 8.21 3.07 12.10
N HIS A 530 8.89 1.95 11.83
CA HIS A 530 9.48 1.65 10.52
C HIS A 530 8.67 0.66 9.67
N GLU A 531 8.02 -0.33 10.29
CA GLU A 531 7.31 -1.41 9.60
C GLU A 531 5.78 -1.34 9.74
N GLY A 532 5.25 -0.65 10.76
CA GLY A 532 3.81 -0.57 11.02
C GLY A 532 3.21 -1.84 11.66
N GLU A 533 4.07 -2.71 12.16
CA GLU A 533 3.77 -3.90 12.95
C GLU A 533 4.47 -3.85 14.32
N TYR A 534 4.21 -4.82 15.18
CA TYR A 534 4.88 -4.92 16.48
C TYR A 534 6.30 -5.47 16.32
N GLY A 535 7.11 -5.33 17.36
CA GLY A 535 8.42 -5.94 17.44
C GLY A 535 8.34 -7.46 17.47
N LYS A 536 9.50 -8.10 17.51
CA LYS A 536 9.60 -9.56 17.47
C LYS A 536 10.60 -10.07 18.49
N THR A 537 10.17 -10.06 19.75
CA THR A 537 10.74 -10.91 20.81
C THR A 537 10.18 -12.33 20.68
N GLU A 538 11.05 -13.32 20.81
CA GLU A 538 10.70 -14.73 20.63
C GLU A 538 11.43 -15.66 21.59
N MET A 539 11.03 -16.92 21.59
CA MET A 539 11.73 -18.00 22.26
C MET A 539 11.59 -19.29 21.48
N TRP A 540 12.54 -20.20 21.68
CA TRP A 540 12.57 -21.52 21.06
C TRP A 540 12.66 -22.60 22.12
N VAL A 541 11.88 -23.66 21.94
CA VAL A 541 12.06 -24.94 22.63
C VAL A 541 12.52 -25.97 21.62
N VAL A 542 13.71 -26.53 21.82
CA VAL A 542 14.29 -27.52 20.89
C VAL A 542 13.57 -28.85 21.03
N LEU A 543 12.81 -29.25 20.01
CA LEU A 543 12.06 -30.50 19.97
C LEU A 543 12.92 -31.66 19.45
N HIS A 544 13.86 -31.34 18.56
CA HIS A 544 14.83 -32.28 17.99
C HIS A 544 16.12 -31.52 17.63
N ALA A 545 17.25 -32.16 17.82
CA ALA A 545 18.56 -31.69 17.39
C ALA A 545 19.41 -32.90 17.00
N GLN A 546 20.07 -32.85 15.84
CA GLN A 546 21.06 -33.85 15.45
C GLN A 546 22.33 -33.75 16.32
N PRO A 547 23.12 -34.82 16.48
CA PRO A 547 24.39 -34.76 17.19
C PRO A 547 25.30 -33.67 16.61
N GLY A 548 25.74 -32.75 17.47
CA GLY A 548 26.58 -31.61 17.06
C GLY A 548 25.82 -30.44 16.43
N ALA A 549 24.48 -30.45 16.42
CA ALA A 549 23.69 -29.32 15.95
C ALA A 549 23.95 -28.08 16.80
N GLU A 550 24.07 -26.95 16.12
CA GLU A 550 24.38 -25.65 16.71
C GLU A 550 23.52 -24.55 16.10
N LEU A 551 23.42 -23.43 16.81
CA LEU A 551 22.76 -22.22 16.34
C LEU A 551 23.68 -21.01 16.58
N ILE A 552 23.37 -19.92 15.90
CA ILE A 552 23.97 -18.61 16.18
C ILE A 552 23.08 -17.89 17.19
N TYR A 553 23.68 -17.42 18.27
CA TYR A 553 22.98 -16.70 19.33
C TYR A 553 23.89 -15.69 20.00
N GLY A 554 23.66 -14.42 19.65
CA GLY A 554 24.44 -13.26 20.06
C GLY A 554 25.76 -13.10 19.29
N LEU A 555 26.48 -12.06 19.70
CA LEU A 555 27.80 -11.72 19.17
C LEU A 555 28.90 -12.27 20.09
N LYS A 556 30.10 -12.50 19.55
CA LYS A 556 31.28 -12.82 20.35
C LYS A 556 31.69 -11.64 21.23
N ALA A 557 32.39 -11.93 22.32
CA ALA A 557 32.93 -10.91 23.20
C ALA A 557 33.84 -9.91 22.46
N GLY A 558 33.60 -8.62 22.70
CA GLY A 558 34.42 -7.51 22.16
C GLY A 558 34.07 -7.06 20.74
N VAL A 559 33.02 -7.60 20.12
CA VAL A 559 32.53 -7.12 18.82
C VAL A 559 31.93 -5.72 18.96
N THR A 560 32.47 -4.78 18.20
CA THR A 560 31.97 -3.40 18.12
C THR A 560 31.15 -3.16 16.86
N HIS A 561 30.31 -2.12 16.88
CA HIS A 561 29.56 -1.67 15.70
C HIS A 561 30.45 -1.50 14.45
N ALA A 562 31.61 -0.84 14.59
CA ALA A 562 32.51 -0.60 13.47
C ALA A 562 33.09 -1.90 12.89
N GLN A 563 33.50 -2.84 13.74
CA GLN A 563 34.00 -4.16 13.31
C GLN A 563 32.91 -4.97 12.63
N PHE A 564 31.68 -4.92 13.17
CA PHE A 564 30.56 -5.65 12.60
C PHE A 564 30.16 -5.11 11.23
N ALA A 565 30.04 -3.78 11.09
CA ALA A 565 29.76 -3.14 9.80
C ALA A 565 30.82 -3.49 8.74
N GLN A 566 32.11 -3.39 9.11
CA GLN A 566 33.20 -3.78 8.23
C GLN A 566 33.14 -5.26 7.84
N ALA A 567 32.83 -6.16 8.77
CA ALA A 567 32.74 -7.59 8.48
C ALA A 567 31.54 -7.93 7.58
N VAL A 568 30.45 -7.16 7.62
CA VAL A 568 29.33 -7.31 6.68
C VAL A 568 29.76 -6.93 5.26
N ASP A 569 30.43 -5.79 5.10
CA ASP A 569 30.94 -5.33 3.79
C ASP A 569 31.95 -6.32 3.18
N GLU A 570 32.81 -6.89 4.02
CA GLU A 570 33.82 -7.87 3.62
C GLU A 570 33.28 -9.31 3.51
N LYS A 571 32.00 -9.54 3.82
CA LYS A 571 31.35 -10.87 3.85
C LYS A 571 32.01 -11.87 4.81
N ARG A 572 32.52 -11.38 5.95
CA ARG A 572 33.18 -12.14 7.02
C ARG A 572 32.43 -12.10 8.35
N VAL A 573 31.14 -11.72 8.33
CA VAL A 573 30.33 -11.54 9.56
C VAL A 573 30.29 -12.79 10.43
N GLU A 574 30.35 -13.99 9.83
CA GLU A 574 30.37 -15.28 10.52
C GLU A 574 31.46 -15.39 11.60
N GLU A 575 32.60 -14.73 11.40
CA GLU A 575 33.71 -14.74 12.34
C GLU A 575 33.36 -14.08 13.68
N LEU A 576 32.36 -13.19 13.67
CA LEU A 576 31.92 -12.39 14.82
C LEU A 576 30.73 -13.01 15.57
N LEU A 577 30.14 -14.07 15.03
CA LEU A 577 28.92 -14.69 15.56
C LEU A 577 29.24 -15.72 16.63
N HIS A 578 28.49 -15.72 17.73
CA HIS A 578 28.62 -16.72 18.78
C HIS A 578 27.80 -17.97 18.43
N ARG A 579 28.46 -19.13 18.39
CA ARG A 579 27.85 -20.42 18.08
C ARG A 579 27.60 -21.21 19.36
N VAL A 580 26.39 -21.75 19.49
CA VAL A 580 25.94 -22.49 20.68
C VAL A 580 25.43 -23.85 20.24
N ALA A 581 26.02 -24.91 20.80
CA ALA A 581 25.52 -26.27 20.63
C ALA A 581 24.20 -26.44 21.39
N VAL A 582 23.24 -27.15 20.79
CA VAL A 582 21.93 -27.38 21.40
C VAL A 582 21.49 -28.83 21.32
N GLY A 583 20.74 -29.25 22.33
CA GLY A 583 20.12 -30.56 22.44
C GLY A 583 18.60 -30.47 22.61
N LYS A 584 17.94 -31.62 22.47
CA LYS A 584 16.49 -31.73 22.71
C LYS A 584 16.15 -31.29 24.14
N GLY A 585 15.18 -30.38 24.27
CA GLY A 585 14.71 -29.84 25.53
C GLY A 585 15.39 -28.53 25.95
N ASP A 586 16.43 -28.10 25.24
CA ASP A 586 17.03 -26.79 25.48
C ASP A 586 16.06 -25.68 25.12
N VAL A 587 16.21 -24.55 25.83
CA VAL A 587 15.38 -23.37 25.67
C VAL A 587 16.26 -22.17 25.37
N VAL A 588 15.90 -21.45 24.31
CA VAL A 588 16.57 -20.22 23.87
C VAL A 588 15.56 -19.09 23.97
N PHE A 589 15.90 -17.99 24.63
CA PHE A 589 15.06 -16.80 24.69
C PHE A 589 15.72 -15.69 23.86
N VAL A 590 15.04 -15.18 22.84
CA VAL A 590 15.62 -14.26 21.87
C VAL A 590 14.90 -12.91 22.00
N PRO A 591 15.40 -12.00 22.87
CA PRO A 591 14.85 -10.66 22.94
C PRO A 591 15.11 -9.91 21.63
N ALA A 592 14.22 -8.96 21.30
CA ALA A 592 14.45 -8.03 20.20
C ALA A 592 15.85 -7.38 20.32
N GLY A 593 16.52 -7.23 19.18
CA GLY A 593 17.90 -6.76 19.08
C GLY A 593 18.97 -7.85 19.12
N THR A 594 18.62 -9.09 19.42
CA THR A 594 19.59 -10.20 19.43
C THR A 594 19.91 -10.69 18.01
N VAL A 595 21.19 -10.76 17.65
CA VAL A 595 21.64 -11.41 16.41
C VAL A 595 21.55 -12.93 16.56
N HIS A 596 20.86 -13.62 15.65
CA HIS A 596 20.65 -15.06 15.75
C HIS A 596 20.43 -15.74 14.39
N ALA A 597 20.58 -17.07 14.36
CA ALA A 597 20.15 -17.95 13.28
C ALA A 597 20.06 -19.40 13.75
N LEU A 598 19.02 -20.14 13.34
CA LEU A 598 18.97 -21.59 13.55
C LEU A 598 19.88 -22.31 12.54
N GLY A 599 20.67 -23.26 13.04
CA GLY A 599 21.49 -24.13 12.20
C GLY A 599 20.76 -25.40 11.76
N PRO A 600 21.39 -26.17 10.85
CA PRO A 600 20.82 -27.39 10.29
C PRO A 600 20.66 -28.50 11.34
N GLY A 601 19.66 -29.36 11.11
CA GLY A 601 19.36 -30.52 11.96
C GLY A 601 18.56 -30.17 13.23
N ILE A 602 17.99 -28.96 13.32
CA ILE A 602 17.26 -28.48 14.49
C ILE A 602 15.77 -28.34 14.16
N VAL A 603 14.91 -28.87 15.03
CA VAL A 603 13.47 -28.58 15.02
C VAL A 603 13.10 -27.88 16.32
N VAL A 604 12.48 -26.71 16.22
CA VAL A 604 12.04 -25.93 17.39
C VAL A 604 10.55 -25.65 17.37
N ALA A 605 9.96 -25.53 18.56
CA ALA A 605 8.73 -24.77 18.75
C ALA A 605 9.09 -23.32 19.05
N GLU A 606 8.61 -22.40 18.21
CA GLU A 606 8.82 -20.96 18.34
C GLU A 606 7.57 -20.28 18.87
N ILE A 607 7.74 -19.50 19.94
CA ILE A 607 6.73 -18.63 20.52
C ILE A 607 7.25 -17.21 20.36
N GLN A 608 6.52 -16.39 19.60
CA GLN A 608 6.91 -15.03 19.29
C GLN A 608 5.73 -14.06 19.40
N GLN A 609 6.03 -12.76 19.49
CA GLN A 609 5.05 -11.72 19.17
C GLN A 609 4.48 -11.95 17.75
N ASN A 610 3.24 -11.54 17.51
CA ASN A 610 2.60 -11.65 16.19
C ASN A 610 3.17 -10.59 15.21
N SER A 611 4.37 -10.86 14.71
CA SER A 611 5.17 -10.00 13.83
C SER A 611 5.99 -10.85 12.86
N ASP A 612 6.22 -10.33 11.66
CA ASP A 612 7.10 -10.93 10.65
C ASP A 612 8.34 -10.05 10.38
N ALA A 613 8.56 -9.00 11.20
CA ALA A 613 9.63 -8.04 11.05
C ALA A 613 11.02 -8.68 11.25
N THR A 614 11.74 -8.90 10.15
CA THR A 614 13.04 -9.60 10.13
C THR A 614 14.06 -8.82 9.34
N TYR A 615 15.16 -8.40 9.99
CA TYR A 615 16.28 -7.75 9.31
C TYR A 615 17.41 -8.74 9.09
N ARG A 616 17.52 -9.16 7.83
CA ARG A 616 18.54 -10.09 7.37
C ARG A 616 19.90 -9.41 7.23
N ILE A 617 20.90 -9.91 7.97
CA ILE A 617 22.27 -9.43 7.93
C ILE A 617 23.09 -10.24 6.91
N TYR A 618 22.96 -11.57 6.92
CA TYR A 618 23.76 -12.44 6.06
C TYR A 618 23.04 -13.69 5.54
N ASP A 619 23.33 -13.92 4.25
CA ASP A 619 22.70 -14.82 3.28
C ASP A 619 23.21 -16.26 3.12
N TRP A 620 24.43 -16.50 3.61
CA TRP A 620 25.29 -17.59 3.11
C TRP A 620 25.50 -17.55 1.58
N GLY A 621 25.36 -16.36 0.97
CA GLY A 621 25.46 -16.17 -0.48
C GLY A 621 24.33 -16.81 -1.30
N ARG A 622 23.22 -17.23 -0.67
CA ARG A 622 22.13 -17.94 -1.36
C ARG A 622 21.33 -17.03 -2.29
N THR A 623 20.86 -17.61 -3.38
CA THR A 623 19.96 -16.97 -4.33
C THR A 623 18.50 -17.34 -4.06
N GLY A 624 17.59 -16.41 -4.31
CA GLY A 624 16.15 -16.64 -4.32
C GLY A 624 15.71 -17.49 -5.51
N THR A 625 14.40 -17.74 -5.59
CA THR A 625 13.76 -18.49 -6.70
C THR A 625 13.85 -17.77 -8.04
N ASP A 626 14.17 -16.47 -8.03
CA ASP A 626 14.42 -15.62 -9.18
C ASP A 626 15.89 -15.66 -9.66
N GLY A 627 16.75 -16.44 -9.00
CA GLY A 627 18.18 -16.56 -9.30
C GLY A 627 19.04 -15.39 -8.81
N ARG A 628 18.49 -14.45 -8.04
CA ARG A 628 19.22 -13.29 -7.50
C ARG A 628 19.54 -13.47 -6.01
N PRO A 629 20.61 -12.86 -5.46
CA PRO A 629 20.85 -12.87 -4.03
C PRO A 629 19.64 -12.33 -3.25
N ARG A 630 19.29 -12.97 -2.13
CA ARG A 630 18.17 -12.50 -1.31
C ARG A 630 18.49 -11.14 -0.68
N PRO A 631 17.49 -10.23 -0.55
CA PRO A 631 17.71 -8.92 0.05
C PRO A 631 18.24 -9.00 1.50
N LEU A 632 19.23 -8.16 1.77
CA LEU A 632 19.79 -7.89 3.10
C LEU A 632 19.28 -6.53 3.59
N HIS A 633 19.23 -6.35 4.91
CA HIS A 633 18.69 -5.17 5.60
C HIS A 633 19.73 -4.63 6.59
N VAL A 634 20.98 -4.49 6.12
CA VAL A 634 22.15 -4.23 6.98
C VAL A 634 21.98 -2.95 7.79
N ASP A 635 21.57 -1.85 7.16
CA ASP A 635 21.41 -0.56 7.85
C ASP A 635 20.40 -0.65 8.99
N LYS A 636 19.21 -1.19 8.71
CA LYS A 636 18.16 -1.41 9.72
C LYS A 636 18.62 -2.38 10.82
N ALA A 637 19.37 -3.42 10.44
CA ALA A 637 19.90 -4.37 11.40
C ALA A 637 20.87 -3.69 12.38
N LEU A 638 21.82 -2.89 11.88
CA LEU A 638 22.78 -2.14 12.70
C LEU A 638 22.09 -1.18 13.69
N GLU A 639 20.97 -0.58 13.29
CA GLU A 639 20.19 0.32 14.14
C GLU A 639 19.47 -0.37 15.30
N VAL A 640 19.12 -1.66 15.16
CA VAL A 640 18.34 -2.39 16.17
C VAL A 640 19.12 -3.44 16.94
N ILE A 641 20.35 -3.75 16.53
CA ILE A 641 21.21 -4.67 17.28
C ILE A 641 21.40 -4.13 18.70
N ASP A 642 21.07 -4.98 19.67
CA ASP A 642 21.48 -4.79 21.05
C ASP A 642 22.91 -5.32 21.20
N TRP A 643 23.85 -4.38 21.26
CA TRP A 643 25.29 -4.67 21.38
C TRP A 643 25.67 -5.26 22.75
N GLU A 644 24.74 -5.30 23.70
CA GLU A 644 24.94 -5.95 25.00
C GLU A 644 24.59 -7.45 24.97
N GLN A 645 23.97 -7.97 23.89
CA GLN A 645 23.68 -9.40 23.69
C GLN A 645 24.94 -10.18 23.27
N ILE A 646 25.92 -10.22 24.18
CA ILE A 646 27.20 -10.87 24.02
C ILE A 646 27.14 -12.28 24.61
N GLU A 647 27.46 -13.27 23.79
CA GLU A 647 27.51 -14.69 24.15
C GLU A 647 26.41 -15.15 25.12
N PRO A 648 25.11 -14.89 24.82
CA PRO A 648 24.05 -15.15 25.77
C PRO A 648 23.91 -16.66 26.06
N LEU A 649 23.52 -16.99 27.29
CA LEU A 649 23.37 -18.36 27.74
C LEU A 649 21.98 -18.92 27.40
N LEU A 650 21.91 -20.24 27.23
CA LEU A 650 20.66 -20.97 27.18
C LEU A 650 19.88 -20.81 28.49
N VAL A 651 18.56 -20.83 28.43
CA VAL A 651 17.72 -20.60 29.60
C VAL A 651 17.78 -21.80 30.54
N ALA A 652 18.19 -21.57 31.78
CA ALA A 652 18.08 -22.55 32.85
C ALA A 652 16.63 -22.56 33.40
N PRO A 653 15.89 -23.67 33.31
CA PRO A 653 14.51 -23.75 33.80
C PRO A 653 14.43 -23.46 35.30
N ARG A 654 13.44 -22.66 35.72
CA ARG A 654 13.17 -22.38 37.14
C ARG A 654 12.02 -23.26 37.62
N ILE A 655 12.28 -24.12 38.60
CA ILE A 655 11.22 -24.96 39.18
C ILE A 655 10.22 -24.07 39.92
N ALA A 656 8.95 -24.16 39.53
CA ALA A 656 7.89 -23.40 40.19
C ALA A 656 7.65 -23.94 41.61
N PRO A 657 7.66 -23.09 42.66
CA PRO A 657 7.58 -23.53 44.06
C PRO A 657 6.22 -24.14 44.47
N ALA A 658 5.19 -24.07 43.63
CA ALA A 658 3.84 -24.55 43.92
C ALA A 658 3.24 -25.37 42.75
N GLY A 659 3.84 -26.52 42.44
CA GLY A 659 3.27 -27.47 41.47
C GLY A 659 2.09 -28.26 42.04
N GLN A 660 1.15 -28.66 41.19
CA GLN A 660 0.11 -29.64 41.55
C GLN A 660 0.76 -30.99 41.88
N LYS A 661 0.19 -31.74 42.84
CA LYS A 661 0.80 -32.99 43.33
C LYS A 661 1.02 -34.00 42.20
N GLY A 662 2.29 -34.27 41.87
CA GLY A 662 2.67 -35.20 40.80
C GLY A 662 2.73 -34.58 39.40
N VAL A 663 2.77 -33.25 39.31
CA VAL A 663 3.01 -32.49 38.08
C VAL A 663 4.24 -31.60 38.29
N GLY A 664 5.27 -31.77 37.46
CA GLY A 664 6.43 -30.89 37.43
C GLY A 664 6.11 -29.65 36.59
N VAL A 665 6.39 -28.46 37.11
CA VAL A 665 6.20 -27.20 36.39
C VAL A 665 7.51 -26.42 36.46
N GLU A 666 8.00 -26.01 35.30
CA GLU A 666 9.22 -25.24 35.13
C GLU A 666 8.89 -23.96 34.35
N GLU A 667 9.18 -22.80 34.92
CA GLU A 667 9.14 -21.54 34.19
C GLU A 667 10.35 -21.49 33.26
N ILE A 668 10.10 -21.35 31.95
CA ILE A 668 11.14 -21.36 30.92
C ILE A 668 11.22 -20.07 30.11
N ALA A 669 10.22 -19.18 30.21
CA ALA A 669 10.32 -17.80 29.76
C ALA A 669 9.28 -16.93 30.48
N HIS A 670 9.67 -15.71 30.83
CA HIS A 670 8.78 -14.69 31.37
C HIS A 670 9.27 -13.32 30.90
N CYS A 671 8.53 -12.70 29.99
CA CYS A 671 8.81 -11.37 29.46
C CYS A 671 7.52 -10.52 29.40
N ALA A 672 7.60 -9.28 28.91
CA ALA A 672 6.43 -8.41 28.80
C ALA A 672 5.33 -8.94 27.84
N TYR A 673 5.65 -9.90 26.99
CA TYR A 673 4.79 -10.34 25.88
C TYR A 673 4.15 -11.71 26.13
N PHE A 674 4.87 -12.61 26.78
CA PHE A 674 4.41 -13.96 27.07
C PHE A 674 5.13 -14.54 28.28
N HIS A 675 4.45 -15.46 28.96
CA HIS A 675 4.95 -16.34 29.98
C HIS A 675 4.76 -17.77 29.48
N THR A 676 5.84 -18.54 29.45
CA THR A 676 5.84 -19.94 29.04
C THR A 676 6.32 -20.86 30.16
N GLU A 677 5.50 -21.85 30.49
CA GLU A 677 5.76 -22.91 31.45
C GLU A 677 5.92 -24.25 30.71
N ARG A 678 6.90 -25.05 31.14
CA ARG A 678 7.09 -26.43 30.73
C ARG A 678 6.53 -27.35 31.80
N ILE A 679 5.64 -28.25 31.39
CA ILE A 679 4.89 -29.10 32.31
C ILE A 679 5.19 -30.56 32.02
N LEU A 680 5.73 -31.24 33.03
CA LEU A 680 6.01 -32.68 33.01
C LEU A 680 4.91 -33.39 33.80
N ILE A 681 4.10 -34.18 33.10
CA ILE A 681 2.95 -34.86 33.69
C ILE A 681 3.01 -36.37 33.41
N GLY A 682 3.00 -37.17 34.48
CA GLY A 682 3.01 -38.63 34.38
C GLY A 682 1.66 -39.19 33.92
N ALA A 683 1.67 -40.36 33.28
CA ALA A 683 0.44 -41.03 32.84
C ALA A 683 -0.62 -41.15 33.95
N GLY A 684 -1.87 -40.85 33.61
CA GLY A 684 -3.02 -40.87 34.53
C GLY A 684 -3.11 -39.68 35.49
N ARG A 685 -2.09 -38.82 35.55
CA ARG A 685 -2.14 -37.58 36.35
C ARG A 685 -2.97 -36.51 35.65
N VAL A 686 -3.42 -35.55 36.44
CA VAL A 686 -4.29 -34.47 35.99
C VAL A 686 -3.70 -33.13 36.40
N TYR A 687 -3.64 -32.21 35.45
CA TYR A 687 -3.46 -30.78 35.69
C TYR A 687 -4.84 -30.11 35.68
N ALA A 688 -5.20 -29.41 36.73
CA ALA A 688 -6.42 -28.59 36.79
C ALA A 688 -6.07 -27.11 36.62
N GLY A 689 -6.77 -26.41 35.74
CA GLY A 689 -6.57 -24.97 35.55
C GLY A 689 -7.90 -24.25 35.36
N GLU A 690 -7.84 -22.93 35.35
CA GLU A 690 -9.00 -22.06 35.18
C GLU A 690 -8.64 -20.87 34.30
N CYS A 691 -9.39 -20.69 33.21
CA CYS A 691 -9.39 -19.45 32.46
C CYS A 691 -10.46 -18.52 33.05
N ALA A 692 -10.05 -17.64 33.97
CA ALA A 692 -10.93 -16.77 34.76
C ALA A 692 -11.29 -15.43 34.08
N GLY A 693 -11.01 -15.27 32.79
CA GLY A 693 -11.27 -14.05 32.01
C GLY A 693 -10.10 -13.06 31.92
N GLU A 694 -8.95 -13.36 32.54
CA GLU A 694 -7.82 -12.42 32.57
C GLU A 694 -6.91 -12.52 31.33
N SER A 695 -6.60 -13.75 30.91
CA SER A 695 -5.79 -14.06 29.72
C SER A 695 -6.27 -15.36 29.10
N PHE A 696 -6.06 -15.51 27.79
CA PHE A 696 -6.12 -16.81 27.13
C PHE A 696 -4.91 -17.67 27.50
N GLU A 697 -5.01 -18.97 27.22
CA GLU A 697 -3.89 -19.90 27.35
C GLU A 697 -3.70 -20.71 26.06
N ILE A 698 -2.47 -20.89 25.63
CA ILE A 698 -2.09 -21.80 24.55
C ILE A 698 -1.42 -23.00 25.20
N TRP A 699 -1.94 -24.19 24.89
CA TRP A 699 -1.36 -25.45 25.34
C TRP A 699 -0.77 -26.21 24.15
N ALA A 700 0.47 -26.66 24.32
CA ALA A 700 1.15 -27.54 23.39
C ALA A 700 1.35 -28.90 24.05
N ILE A 701 1.01 -29.98 23.36
CA ILE A 701 1.47 -31.32 23.73
C ILE A 701 2.72 -31.58 22.91
N LEU A 702 3.92 -31.45 23.48
CA LEU A 702 5.17 -31.65 22.72
C LEU A 702 5.50 -33.14 22.52
N SER A 703 5.18 -33.96 23.51
CA SER A 703 5.30 -35.42 23.42
C SER A 703 4.30 -36.12 24.32
N GLY A 704 3.95 -37.36 24.01
CA GLY A 704 2.94 -38.12 24.72
C GLY A 704 1.54 -37.84 24.18
N SER A 705 0.54 -37.89 25.05
CA SER A 705 -0.86 -37.66 24.71
C SER A 705 -1.64 -37.28 25.96
N ALA A 706 -2.60 -36.37 25.80
CA ALA A 706 -3.43 -35.88 26.90
C ALA A 706 -4.87 -35.66 26.45
N ARG A 707 -5.80 -35.69 27.39
CA ARG A 707 -7.20 -35.32 27.18
C ARG A 707 -7.49 -34.01 27.89
N LEU A 708 -7.95 -33.01 27.15
CA LEU A 708 -8.45 -31.75 27.68
C LEU A 708 -9.96 -31.89 27.93
N GLU A 709 -10.41 -31.56 29.13
CA GLU A 709 -11.80 -31.61 29.56
C GLU A 709 -12.25 -30.24 30.07
N TRP A 710 -13.43 -29.78 29.67
CA TRP A 710 -14.03 -28.50 30.11
C TRP A 710 -15.56 -28.60 30.03
N GLY A 711 -16.30 -28.07 31.02
CA GLY A 711 -17.77 -27.96 30.95
C GLY A 711 -18.53 -29.26 30.59
N GLY A 712 -18.00 -30.44 30.93
CA GLY A 712 -18.58 -31.75 30.56
C GLY A 712 -18.21 -32.27 29.16
N SER A 713 -17.48 -31.50 28.36
CA SER A 713 -16.91 -31.87 27.07
C SER A 713 -15.44 -32.25 27.19
N GLY A 714 -14.88 -32.93 26.19
CA GLY A 714 -13.44 -33.19 26.14
C GLY A 714 -12.91 -33.58 24.77
N ILE A 715 -11.62 -33.30 24.54
CA ILE A 715 -10.88 -33.61 23.31
C ILE A 715 -9.58 -34.33 23.65
N ASP A 716 -9.22 -35.31 22.84
CA ASP A 716 -7.93 -35.98 22.94
C ASP A 716 -6.91 -35.24 22.06
N LEU A 717 -5.74 -34.97 22.63
CA LEU A 717 -4.65 -34.23 22.02
C LEU A 717 -3.43 -35.17 21.89
N ALA A 718 -3.00 -35.40 20.66
CA ALA A 718 -1.82 -36.21 20.36
C ALA A 718 -0.52 -35.40 20.57
N GLY A 719 0.62 -36.08 20.56
CA GLY A 719 1.93 -35.42 20.55
C GLY A 719 2.09 -34.50 19.35
N VAL A 720 2.83 -33.40 19.57
CA VAL A 720 3.04 -32.30 18.63
C VAL A 720 1.71 -31.70 18.16
N SER A 721 0.86 -31.29 19.11
CA SER A 721 -0.42 -30.61 18.84
C SER A 721 -0.61 -29.38 19.73
N TRP A 722 -1.46 -28.47 19.27
CA TRP A 722 -1.69 -27.16 19.90
C TRP A 722 -3.19 -26.91 20.09
N VAL A 723 -3.54 -26.25 21.19
CA VAL A 723 -4.91 -25.80 21.46
C VAL A 723 -4.89 -24.43 22.14
N LEU A 724 -5.76 -23.53 21.69
CA LEU A 724 -5.97 -22.22 22.30
C LEU A 724 -7.23 -22.24 23.17
N LEU A 725 -7.07 -21.98 24.46
CA LEU A 725 -8.15 -21.86 25.43
C LEU A 725 -8.56 -20.39 25.55
N PRO A 726 -9.81 -20.03 25.22
CA PRO A 726 -10.31 -18.67 25.42
C PRO A 726 -10.23 -18.24 26.88
N ALA A 727 -9.97 -16.95 27.11
CA ALA A 727 -9.87 -16.40 28.46
C ALA A 727 -11.12 -16.65 29.30
N SER A 728 -12.31 -16.72 28.70
CA SER A 728 -13.57 -17.00 29.40
C SER A 728 -13.99 -18.47 29.40
N LEU A 729 -13.07 -19.42 29.19
CA LEU A 729 -13.39 -20.85 29.14
C LEU A 729 -13.87 -21.40 30.51
N GLY A 730 -13.39 -20.83 31.61
CA GLY A 730 -13.62 -21.33 32.97
C GLY A 730 -12.72 -22.53 33.32
N ASN A 731 -13.21 -23.40 34.19
CA ASN A 731 -12.46 -24.55 34.69
C ASN A 731 -12.21 -25.61 33.60
N TYR A 732 -10.96 -26.05 33.50
CA TYR A 732 -10.54 -27.14 32.62
C TYR A 732 -9.61 -28.11 33.33
N ARG A 733 -9.49 -29.32 32.77
CA ARG A 733 -8.59 -30.37 33.25
C ARG A 733 -7.83 -30.97 32.08
N ILE A 734 -6.52 -31.17 32.24
CA ILE A 734 -5.68 -31.88 31.28
C ILE A 734 -5.23 -33.17 31.95
N LYS A 735 -5.78 -34.30 31.49
CA LYS A 735 -5.43 -35.64 31.95
C LYS A 735 -4.41 -36.25 31.00
N ALA A 736 -3.23 -36.57 31.50
CA ALA A 736 -2.21 -37.25 30.72
C ALA A 736 -2.65 -38.69 30.44
N LEU A 737 -2.82 -39.06 29.17
CA LEU A 737 -3.13 -40.43 28.75
C LEU A 737 -1.86 -41.29 28.72
N SER A 738 -0.73 -40.66 28.43
CA SER A 738 0.64 -41.18 28.58
C SER A 738 1.52 -40.13 29.25
N SER A 739 2.71 -40.51 29.73
CA SER A 739 3.67 -39.52 30.25
C SER A 739 3.95 -38.48 29.18
N SER A 740 3.65 -37.22 29.48
CA SER A 740 3.60 -36.15 28.48
C SER A 740 4.41 -34.94 28.90
N LEU A 741 4.98 -34.27 27.91
CA LEU A 741 5.66 -33.00 28.04
C LEU A 741 4.79 -31.93 27.38
N LEU A 742 4.36 -30.94 28.15
CA LEU A 742 3.46 -29.89 27.69
C LEU A 742 4.14 -28.53 27.77
N LEU A 743 3.71 -27.61 26.92
CA LEU A 743 3.93 -26.17 27.13
C LEU A 743 2.60 -25.50 27.43
N ARG A 744 2.63 -24.57 28.38
CA ARG A 744 1.54 -23.63 28.63
C ARG A 744 2.07 -22.22 28.41
N VAL A 745 1.44 -21.49 27.50
CA VAL A 745 1.83 -20.13 27.11
C VAL A 745 0.66 -19.21 27.35
N PHE A 746 0.87 -18.10 28.04
CA PHE A 746 -0.15 -17.08 28.27
C PHE A 746 0.49 -15.70 28.29
N THR A 747 -0.31 -14.65 28.15
CA THR A 747 0.18 -13.27 28.29
C THR A 747 0.12 -12.86 29.76
N PRO A 748 1.19 -12.26 30.32
CA PRO A 748 1.27 -11.93 31.74
C PRO A 748 0.34 -10.81 32.19
#